data_AF-A0A402CQI4-F1
#
_entry.id   AF-A0A402CQI4-F1
#
_cell.length_a   1.000
_cell.length_b   1.000
_cell.length_c   1.000
_cell.angle_alpha   90.00
_cell.angle_beta   90.00
_cell.angle_gamma   90.00
#
_symmetry.space_group_name_H-M   'P 1'
#
loop_
_entity.id
_entity.type
_entity.pdbx_description
1 polymer ?
#
loop_
_entity_poly.entity_id
_entity_poly.type
_entity_poly.pdbx_seq_one_letter_code
_entity_poly.pdbx_strand_id
1 'polypeptide(L)'
;MSHSRAVAALAGLFLTALPSFAEPVTPVLTRWAKEVTPQNVHPEYPRPQMTRGRWQNLNGQWDYALVDKDAPSPASYDGKILVPFPIEAPLSGVRKHPTDQQRLWYRRSFSVPAAWKGEHVLLHFGAVDWDAEVFVNGKRLGEHKGGYDGFSFDVTDALKPGENELKVGVYDPTNSGEQPVGKQDNDPHFIVYTATSGIWQTVWLEPVAKSYISDLAMTPDIDKSVLRLTVKAAGGNPPSSVKITVLDGAKTVAVMSGAANASLAIPIPKAHLWSPSDPHLYQLKVALQSGSVRSDAVESYFAMRKISLGKDAKGITRMFVNNQYLFEVGVLDQGFWPDGEYTAPTDGAMENDIATAKRLGFNMIRKHVKVEPERWYYWADRLGMLVWQDMPTAGHRTPESKTQFETELDRMVEGRGNHPSVIMWVLFNEGSDYDVPRLVDHVRALDPSRLIDNASGWNDHGVGDVIDTHNYTRPKAPAPEEHRAAVAGEFGGLGMLIPGHLWGDPKNNWGYGNMADSAAFGKGYAHLMHIAYGYQDDPGLSAAVYTQLTDVEIENSGLMTYDREIVKPDLHIAQLANRGEFPTEPKVTDIVATSETHPAEWRYTTTDHPAPANWFAPDFDDAGWKSAPAPFGNGGAQNTKWSDTPGDIWMRRTVTLPADLPATLMFSAYYDEDMEIYINGVLAASAPGFTSDYVAVPMTDAGRKAIVPGKNVLAVHCGQKGGGQFIDVGIIAPQSSPSVHK
;
A
#
# COMPACT_ATOMS: atom_id res chain seq x y z
N MET A 1 48.15 34.14 -61.92
CA MET A 1 47.30 33.10 -62.55
C MET A 1 48.08 31.79 -62.55
N SER A 2 47.40 30.67 -62.31
CA SER A 2 47.89 29.27 -62.27
C SER A 2 48.30 28.69 -60.90
N HIS A 3 47.34 27.95 -60.33
CA HIS A 3 47.42 26.63 -59.67
C HIS A 3 48.60 26.24 -58.78
N SER A 4 48.30 25.92 -57.50
CA SER A 4 48.80 24.69 -56.87
C SER A 4 47.82 24.18 -55.79
N ARG A 5 47.64 22.86 -55.76
CA ARG A 5 46.78 22.08 -54.86
C ARG A 5 47.45 21.90 -53.49
N ALA A 6 46.67 21.91 -52.41
CA ALA A 6 47.05 21.29 -51.14
C ALA A 6 45.87 20.45 -50.62
N VAL A 7 46.20 19.20 -50.27
CA VAL A 7 45.33 18.11 -49.84
C VAL A 7 44.97 18.31 -48.36
N ALA A 8 43.68 18.23 -48.01
CA ALA A 8 43.22 18.11 -46.63
C ALA A 8 42.71 16.68 -46.41
N ALA A 9 43.35 15.97 -45.48
CA ALA A 9 42.96 14.63 -45.06
C ALA A 9 41.70 14.71 -44.18
N LEU A 10 40.63 14.02 -44.56
CA LEU A 10 39.50 13.75 -43.67
C LEU A 10 39.89 12.64 -42.69
N ALA A 11 40.00 12.97 -41.41
CA ALA A 11 39.94 11.99 -40.34
C ALA A 11 38.47 11.59 -40.15
N GLY A 12 38.13 10.35 -40.49
CA GLY A 12 36.82 9.79 -40.22
C GLY A 12 36.61 9.61 -38.72
N LEU A 13 35.61 10.30 -38.15
CA LEU A 13 35.05 9.92 -36.86
C LEU A 13 34.29 8.60 -37.06
N PHE A 14 34.83 7.51 -36.52
CA PHE A 14 34.04 6.31 -36.26
C PHE A 14 33.07 6.63 -35.12
N LEU A 15 31.80 6.88 -35.44
CA LEU A 15 30.72 6.69 -34.47
C LEU A 15 30.64 5.18 -34.19
N THR A 16 31.27 4.73 -33.11
CA THR A 16 30.97 3.42 -32.53
C THR A 16 29.53 3.48 -32.02
N ALA A 17 28.64 2.73 -32.67
CA ALA A 17 27.29 2.49 -32.15
C ALA A 17 27.42 1.95 -30.73
N LEU A 18 26.86 2.67 -29.75
CA LEU A 18 26.73 2.15 -28.39
C LEU A 18 25.89 0.87 -28.47
N PRO A 19 26.24 -0.20 -27.73
CA PRO A 19 25.39 -1.38 -27.65
C PRO A 19 23.98 -0.95 -27.23
N SER A 20 22.98 -1.35 -28.00
CA SER A 20 21.58 -1.07 -27.71
C SER A 20 21.25 -1.61 -26.32
N PHE A 21 20.70 -0.76 -25.45
CA PHE A 21 19.99 -1.24 -24.27
C PHE A 21 18.90 -2.20 -24.76
N ALA A 22 18.88 -3.43 -24.25
CA ALA A 22 17.84 -4.39 -24.62
C ALA A 22 16.53 -3.94 -23.98
N GLU A 23 15.44 -3.97 -24.74
CA GLU A 23 14.12 -3.67 -24.17
C GLU A 23 13.80 -4.66 -23.04
N PRO A 24 13.20 -4.21 -21.93
CA PRO A 24 12.84 -5.10 -20.83
C PRO A 24 11.81 -6.12 -21.33
N VAL A 25 12.03 -7.40 -21.02
CA VAL A 25 11.11 -8.49 -21.39
C VAL A 25 10.45 -9.02 -20.13
N THR A 26 9.15 -8.81 -20.02
CA THR A 26 8.30 -9.18 -18.87
C THR A 26 6.85 -9.37 -19.35
N PRO A 27 6.00 -10.16 -18.66
CA PRO A 27 4.61 -10.38 -19.09
C PRO A 27 3.80 -9.09 -19.26
N VAL A 28 4.06 -8.09 -18.41
CA VAL A 28 3.40 -6.78 -18.43
C VAL A 28 4.41 -5.69 -18.14
N LEU A 29 4.30 -4.55 -18.82
CA LEU A 29 5.20 -3.40 -18.69
C LEU A 29 4.40 -2.16 -18.35
N THR A 30 4.85 -1.40 -17.36
CA THR A 30 4.28 -0.06 -17.14
C THR A 30 4.63 0.87 -18.31
N ARG A 31 3.83 1.91 -18.50
CA ARG A 31 4.13 2.97 -19.48
C ARG A 31 5.47 3.67 -19.21
N TRP A 32 5.87 3.83 -17.95
CA TRP A 32 7.10 4.53 -17.58
C TRP A 32 8.36 3.72 -17.86
N ALA A 33 8.31 2.39 -17.79
CA ALA A 33 9.46 1.54 -18.11
C ALA A 33 10.00 1.80 -19.53
N LYS A 34 9.13 2.19 -20.47
CA LYS A 34 9.48 2.53 -21.86
C LYS A 34 10.29 3.83 -21.97
N GLU A 35 10.26 4.67 -20.94
CA GLU A 35 10.97 5.95 -20.90
C GLU A 35 12.37 5.82 -20.28
N VAL A 36 12.68 4.67 -19.66
CA VAL A 36 13.92 4.43 -18.94
C VAL A 36 15.05 4.10 -19.89
N THR A 37 16.17 4.81 -19.73
CA THR A 37 17.43 4.58 -20.42
C THR A 37 18.57 4.70 -19.41
N PRO A 38 19.78 4.17 -19.75
CA PRO A 38 20.95 4.37 -18.91
C PRO A 38 21.35 5.83 -18.61
N GLN A 39 20.88 6.79 -19.42
CA GLN A 39 21.23 8.21 -19.29
C GLN A 39 20.22 9.00 -18.43
N ASN A 40 19.00 8.49 -18.25
CA ASN A 40 17.90 9.20 -17.57
C ASN A 40 17.25 8.35 -16.48
N VAL A 41 17.91 7.30 -15.98
CA VAL A 41 17.39 6.49 -14.87
C VAL A 41 17.52 7.26 -13.54
N HIS A 42 16.39 7.59 -12.93
CA HIS A 42 16.27 8.38 -11.69
C HIS A 42 17.24 9.58 -11.62
N PRO A 43 17.06 10.60 -12.50
CA PRO A 43 17.95 11.76 -12.57
C PRO A 43 17.69 12.78 -11.46
N GLU A 44 16.62 12.61 -10.67
CA GLU A 44 16.25 13.49 -9.57
C GLU A 44 17.26 13.40 -8.42
N TYR A 45 17.41 14.49 -7.67
CA TYR A 45 18.25 14.47 -6.47
C TYR A 45 17.60 13.58 -5.38
N PRO A 46 18.29 12.56 -4.83
CA PRO A 46 17.63 11.52 -4.03
C PRO A 46 17.11 11.95 -2.66
N ARG A 47 17.61 13.06 -2.08
CA ARG A 47 17.29 13.48 -0.70
C ARG A 47 16.51 14.80 -0.62
N PRO A 48 15.22 14.82 -0.97
CA PRO A 48 14.42 16.05 -0.96
C PRO A 48 14.35 16.75 0.41
N GLN A 49 14.55 16.02 1.52
CA GLN A 49 14.63 16.56 2.89
C GLN A 49 15.97 17.25 3.21
N MET A 50 17.02 17.09 2.38
CA MET A 50 18.31 17.76 2.56
C MET A 50 19.03 17.94 1.21
N THR A 51 18.62 18.97 0.48
CA THR A 51 19.07 19.23 -0.88
C THR A 51 20.36 20.03 -0.97
N ARG A 52 21.19 19.64 -1.94
CA ARG A 52 22.42 20.32 -2.34
C ARG A 52 22.40 20.56 -3.84
N GLY A 53 22.81 21.76 -4.26
CA GLY A 53 22.81 22.12 -5.69
C GLY A 53 23.94 21.47 -6.50
N ARG A 54 24.99 20.94 -5.85
CA ARG A 54 26.11 20.26 -6.51
C ARG A 54 26.12 18.81 -6.07
N TRP A 55 26.06 17.90 -7.04
CA TRP A 55 26.10 16.45 -6.86
C TRP A 55 26.36 15.78 -8.22
N GLN A 56 26.61 14.48 -8.22
CA GLN A 56 26.77 13.68 -9.44
C GLN A 56 26.05 12.35 -9.27
N ASN A 57 25.11 12.06 -10.18
CA ASN A 57 24.42 10.79 -10.24
C ASN A 57 25.35 9.68 -10.77
N LEU A 58 25.37 8.53 -10.10
CA LEU A 58 26.12 7.33 -10.49
C LEU A 58 25.21 6.17 -10.93
N ASN A 59 23.91 6.41 -11.13
CA ASN A 59 23.00 5.47 -11.82
C ASN A 59 23.39 5.30 -13.30
N GLY A 60 22.86 4.25 -13.93
CA GLY A 60 23.17 3.88 -15.32
C GLY A 60 23.79 2.50 -15.42
N GLN A 61 24.54 2.22 -16.48
CA GLN A 61 25.13 0.89 -16.71
C GLN A 61 26.38 0.67 -15.85
N TRP A 62 26.37 -0.43 -15.10
CA TRP A 62 27.52 -0.94 -14.34
C TRP A 62 27.91 -2.30 -14.90
N ASP A 63 29.16 -2.73 -14.70
CA ASP A 63 29.53 -4.12 -14.90
C ASP A 63 29.02 -4.95 -13.71
N TYR A 64 28.54 -6.17 -13.94
CA TYR A 64 28.14 -7.10 -12.88
C TYR A 64 28.78 -8.49 -13.03
N ALA A 65 28.93 -9.21 -11.92
CA ALA A 65 29.30 -10.63 -11.90
C ALA A 65 28.70 -11.34 -10.69
N LEU A 66 28.26 -12.59 -10.88
CA LEU A 66 27.89 -13.49 -9.79
C LEU A 66 29.03 -14.50 -9.57
N VAL A 67 29.53 -14.57 -8.35
CA VAL A 67 30.60 -15.48 -7.93
C VAL A 67 30.19 -16.21 -6.66
N ASP A 68 30.91 -17.28 -6.28
CA ASP A 68 30.73 -17.92 -4.98
C ASP A 68 30.87 -16.87 -3.86
N LYS A 69 30.03 -16.95 -2.82
CA LYS A 69 29.91 -15.90 -1.79
C LYS A 69 31.21 -15.58 -1.04
N ASP A 70 32.09 -16.57 -0.93
CA ASP A 70 33.39 -16.49 -0.24
C ASP A 70 34.55 -16.21 -1.20
N ALA A 71 34.29 -16.09 -2.51
CA ALA A 71 35.30 -15.75 -3.50
C ALA A 71 35.70 -14.26 -3.42
N PRO A 72 36.95 -13.92 -3.75
CA PRO A 72 37.38 -12.53 -3.84
C PRO A 72 36.66 -11.77 -4.96
N SER A 73 36.77 -10.43 -4.96
CA SER A 73 36.30 -9.58 -6.08
C SER A 73 36.75 -10.16 -7.43
N PRO A 74 35.85 -10.30 -8.40
CA PRO A 74 36.18 -10.90 -9.69
C PRO A 74 37.13 -10.02 -10.52
N ALA A 75 37.92 -10.68 -11.37
CA ALA A 75 38.75 -10.02 -12.39
C ALA A 75 38.00 -9.79 -13.71
N SER A 76 37.00 -10.63 -13.99
CA SER A 76 36.12 -10.57 -15.18
C SER A 76 34.67 -10.39 -14.76
N TYR A 77 33.90 -9.65 -15.56
CA TYR A 77 32.49 -9.38 -15.29
C TYR A 77 31.61 -10.08 -16.33
N ASP A 78 30.44 -10.57 -15.90
CA ASP A 78 29.51 -11.37 -16.70
C ASP A 78 28.77 -10.53 -17.75
N GLY A 79 28.55 -9.24 -17.45
CA GLY A 79 27.83 -8.36 -18.34
C GLY A 79 27.57 -6.99 -17.73
N LYS A 80 26.52 -6.35 -18.22
CA LYS A 80 26.07 -5.02 -17.77
C LYS A 80 24.73 -5.11 -17.04
N ILE A 81 24.56 -4.26 -16.02
CA ILE A 81 23.34 -4.11 -15.23
C ILE A 81 22.97 -2.64 -15.12
N LEU A 82 21.68 -2.31 -15.27
CA LEU A 82 21.18 -0.96 -15.08
C LEU A 82 20.88 -0.70 -13.60
N VAL A 83 21.74 0.07 -12.94
CA VAL A 83 21.54 0.56 -11.58
C VAL A 83 20.61 1.78 -11.61
N PRO A 84 19.58 1.86 -10.75
CA PRO A 84 19.44 1.11 -9.50
C PRO A 84 18.33 0.07 -9.54
N PHE A 85 18.20 -0.75 -10.58
CA PHE A 85 17.22 -1.84 -10.56
C PHE A 85 17.83 -3.11 -9.94
N PRO A 86 17.07 -3.86 -9.12
CA PRO A 86 17.47 -5.17 -8.62
C PRO A 86 17.89 -6.11 -9.75
N ILE A 87 18.80 -7.05 -9.49
CA ILE A 87 19.29 -7.97 -10.53
C ILE A 87 18.18 -8.86 -11.14
N GLU A 88 17.13 -9.13 -10.37
CA GLU A 88 15.95 -9.88 -10.77
C GLU A 88 15.04 -9.06 -11.71
N ALA A 89 15.02 -7.74 -11.54
CA ALA A 89 14.08 -6.87 -12.23
C ALA A 89 14.31 -6.85 -13.76
N PRO A 90 13.25 -6.83 -14.58
CA PRO A 90 13.36 -6.66 -16.02
C PRO A 90 14.16 -5.44 -16.47
N LEU A 91 14.00 -4.29 -15.82
CA LEU A 91 14.70 -3.04 -16.15
C LEU A 91 16.20 -3.08 -15.85
N SER A 92 16.67 -4.00 -15.00
CA SER A 92 18.10 -4.22 -14.78
C SER A 92 18.81 -4.70 -16.04
N GLY A 93 18.06 -5.35 -16.94
CA GLY A 93 18.58 -6.03 -18.13
C GLY A 93 19.20 -7.40 -17.83
N VAL A 94 19.20 -7.86 -16.58
CA VAL A 94 19.87 -9.11 -16.16
C VAL A 94 18.89 -10.24 -15.92
N ARG A 95 17.88 -10.04 -15.04
CA ARG A 95 16.85 -11.03 -14.67
C ARG A 95 17.44 -12.36 -14.20
N LYS A 96 18.45 -12.28 -13.33
CA LYS A 96 19.03 -13.45 -12.65
C LYS A 96 18.63 -13.43 -11.20
N HIS A 97 18.47 -14.61 -10.62
CA HIS A 97 18.17 -14.82 -9.21
C HIS A 97 19.44 -15.36 -8.53
N PRO A 98 20.19 -14.53 -7.78
CA PRO A 98 21.30 -15.00 -6.98
C PRO A 98 20.84 -16.04 -5.96
N THR A 99 21.68 -17.04 -5.68
CA THR A 99 21.42 -17.97 -4.58
C THR A 99 22.11 -17.53 -3.29
N ASP A 100 21.74 -18.16 -2.17
CA ASP A 100 22.40 -18.00 -0.87
C ASP A 100 23.90 -18.38 -0.86
N GLN A 101 24.41 -19.00 -1.93
CA GLN A 101 25.83 -19.34 -2.13
C GLN A 101 26.57 -18.36 -3.03
N GLN A 102 25.90 -17.31 -3.53
CA GLN A 102 26.47 -16.36 -4.49
C GLN A 102 26.57 -14.95 -3.92
N ARG A 103 27.59 -14.21 -4.36
CA ARG A 103 27.75 -12.77 -4.12
C ARG A 103 27.74 -12.03 -5.45
N LEU A 104 26.98 -10.94 -5.51
CA LEU A 104 26.85 -10.07 -6.67
C LEU A 104 27.86 -8.92 -6.58
N TRP A 105 28.78 -8.86 -7.54
CA TRP A 105 29.75 -7.77 -7.64
C TRP A 105 29.38 -6.78 -8.74
N TYR A 106 29.38 -5.50 -8.39
CA TYR A 106 29.24 -4.37 -9.30
C TYR A 106 30.59 -3.69 -9.52
N ARG A 107 30.82 -3.15 -10.71
CA ARG A 107 31.92 -2.22 -11.00
C ARG A 107 31.47 -1.07 -11.89
N ARG A 108 31.94 0.13 -11.54
CA ARG A 108 31.74 1.35 -12.35
C ARG A 108 32.94 2.27 -12.30
N SER A 109 33.27 2.83 -13.46
CA SER A 109 34.16 3.98 -13.56
C SER A 109 33.40 5.29 -13.35
N PHE A 110 34.03 6.24 -12.67
CA PHE A 110 33.50 7.60 -12.52
C PHE A 110 34.64 8.62 -12.50
N SER A 111 34.32 9.90 -12.69
CA SER A 111 35.29 10.99 -12.54
C SER A 111 34.68 12.08 -11.69
N VAL A 112 35.46 12.58 -10.73
CA VAL A 112 35.05 13.70 -9.88
C VAL A 112 35.24 15.01 -10.64
N PRO A 113 34.22 15.89 -10.70
CA PRO A 113 34.33 17.19 -11.35
C PRO A 113 35.51 18.02 -10.82
N ALA A 114 36.29 18.63 -11.71
CA ALA A 114 37.44 19.45 -11.33
C ALA A 114 37.09 20.63 -10.40
N ALA A 115 35.84 21.09 -10.47
CA ALA A 115 35.31 22.15 -9.61
C ALA A 115 35.21 21.75 -8.13
N TRP A 116 35.32 20.46 -7.79
CA TRP A 116 35.26 19.95 -6.40
C TRP A 116 36.66 19.80 -5.77
N LYS A 117 37.72 20.27 -6.47
CA LYS A 117 39.09 20.17 -5.97
C LYS A 117 39.25 20.87 -4.61
N GLY A 118 39.73 20.14 -3.62
CA GLY A 118 39.97 20.64 -2.25
C GLY A 118 38.76 20.52 -1.31
N GLU A 119 37.64 20.00 -1.81
CA GLU A 119 36.47 19.63 -1.02
C GLU A 119 36.55 18.17 -0.60
N HIS A 120 35.74 17.79 0.38
CA HIS A 120 35.48 16.39 0.68
C HIS A 120 34.44 15.86 -0.30
N VAL A 121 34.53 14.58 -0.64
CA VAL A 121 33.56 13.91 -1.52
C VAL A 121 32.93 12.75 -0.77
N LEU A 122 31.60 12.82 -0.62
CA LEU A 122 30.82 11.74 -0.04
C LEU A 122 30.23 10.87 -1.15
N LEU A 123 30.35 9.56 -1.02
CA LEU A 123 29.65 8.56 -1.82
C LEU A 123 28.45 8.06 -1.05
N HIS A 124 27.28 8.13 -1.67
CA HIS A 124 26.00 7.77 -1.07
C HIS A 124 25.33 6.62 -1.82
N PHE A 125 24.65 5.77 -1.06
CA PHE A 125 23.74 4.74 -1.54
C PHE A 125 22.37 4.97 -0.89
N GLY A 126 21.31 4.94 -1.70
CA GLY A 126 19.94 5.09 -1.19
C GLY A 126 19.49 3.86 -0.40
N ALA A 127 19.80 2.67 -0.91
CA ALA A 127 19.63 1.36 -0.29
C ALA A 127 20.34 0.31 -1.17
N VAL A 128 20.84 -0.75 -0.54
CA VAL A 128 21.43 -1.92 -1.19
C VAL A 128 20.97 -3.16 -0.43
N ASP A 129 20.26 -4.07 -1.09
CA ASP A 129 19.77 -5.31 -0.47
C ASP A 129 20.82 -6.42 -0.68
N TRP A 130 21.54 -6.93 0.32
CA TRP A 130 21.42 -6.59 1.73
C TRP A 130 22.74 -6.32 2.48
N ASP A 131 23.76 -7.16 2.29
CA ASP A 131 25.10 -7.00 2.89
C ASP A 131 26.08 -6.47 1.83
N ALA A 132 26.38 -5.17 1.90
CA ALA A 132 27.17 -4.44 0.92
C ALA A 132 28.59 -4.15 1.41
N GLU A 133 29.59 -4.44 0.58
CA GLU A 133 30.99 -4.08 0.80
C GLU A 133 31.48 -3.16 -0.31
N VAL A 134 32.06 -2.00 0.04
CA VAL A 134 32.36 -0.93 -0.92
C VAL A 134 33.86 -0.64 -1.02
N PHE A 135 34.35 -0.51 -2.25
CA PHE A 135 35.75 -0.21 -2.56
C PHE A 135 35.86 0.92 -3.57
N VAL A 136 36.82 1.83 -3.37
CA VAL A 136 37.22 2.83 -4.36
C VAL A 136 38.71 2.68 -4.67
N ASN A 137 39.05 2.51 -5.95
CA ASN A 137 40.43 2.28 -6.42
C ASN A 137 41.17 1.17 -5.64
N GLY A 138 40.46 0.09 -5.32
CA GLY A 138 40.99 -1.05 -4.55
C GLY A 138 41.11 -0.82 -3.04
N LYS A 139 40.85 0.39 -2.53
CA LYS A 139 40.76 0.65 -1.08
C LYS A 139 39.37 0.30 -0.58
N ARG A 140 39.28 -0.62 0.37
CA ARG A 140 38.04 -0.93 1.11
C ARG A 140 37.62 0.29 1.94
N LEU A 141 36.38 0.73 1.77
CA LEU A 141 35.81 1.85 2.51
C LEU A 141 35.06 1.37 3.75
N GLY A 142 34.32 0.26 3.63
CA GLY A 142 33.54 -0.31 4.72
C GLY A 142 32.48 -1.27 4.22
N GLU A 143 31.58 -1.63 5.14
CA GLU A 143 30.44 -2.51 4.93
C GLU A 143 29.15 -1.85 5.43
N HIS A 144 28.01 -2.29 4.90
CA HIS A 144 26.67 -1.91 5.35
C HIS A 144 25.75 -3.13 5.32
N LYS A 145 25.03 -3.39 6.42
CA LYS A 145 23.94 -4.36 6.49
C LYS A 145 22.64 -3.60 6.73
N GLY A 146 21.70 -3.75 5.80
CA GLY A 146 20.40 -3.10 5.84
C GLY A 146 19.85 -2.87 4.42
N GLY A 147 18.67 -3.42 4.15
CA GLY A 147 18.13 -3.52 2.79
C GLY A 147 17.35 -2.30 2.36
N TYR A 148 16.96 -1.44 3.30
CA TYR A 148 15.94 -0.40 3.09
C TYR A 148 16.40 1.00 3.49
N ASP A 149 17.59 1.12 4.05
CA ASP A 149 18.18 2.34 4.57
C ASP A 149 19.40 2.81 3.78
N GLY A 150 19.62 4.12 3.77
CA GLY A 150 20.73 4.74 3.07
C GLY A 150 21.99 4.84 3.91
N PHE A 151 23.15 4.80 3.25
CA PHE A 151 24.46 4.93 3.90
C PHE A 151 25.43 5.73 3.02
N SER A 152 26.55 6.14 3.62
CA SER A 152 27.57 6.92 2.90
C SER A 152 28.98 6.76 3.44
N PHE A 153 29.96 7.02 2.57
CA PHE A 153 31.38 7.01 2.90
C PHE A 153 32.04 8.31 2.42
N ASP A 154 32.95 8.86 3.22
CA ASP A 154 33.89 9.88 2.73
C ASP A 154 34.97 9.19 1.88
N VAL A 155 34.97 9.46 0.58
CA VAL A 155 35.87 8.83 -0.38
C VAL A 155 37.09 9.67 -0.71
N THR A 156 37.23 10.86 -0.10
CA THR A 156 38.23 11.89 -0.46
C THR A 156 39.64 11.32 -0.58
N ASP A 157 40.07 10.55 0.43
CA ASP A 157 41.42 9.97 0.49
C ASP A 157 41.62 8.73 -0.41
N ALA A 158 40.53 8.18 -0.98
CA ALA A 158 40.57 7.05 -1.90
C ALA A 158 40.62 7.50 -3.37
N LEU A 159 40.31 8.78 -3.65
CA LEU A 159 40.23 9.31 -5.00
C LEU A 159 41.61 9.53 -5.62
N LYS A 160 41.70 9.31 -6.93
CA LYS A 160 42.83 9.68 -7.77
C LYS A 160 42.38 10.71 -8.84
N PRO A 161 43.30 11.51 -9.40
CA PRO A 161 42.98 12.40 -10.50
C PRO A 161 42.42 11.64 -11.71
N GLY A 162 41.38 12.20 -12.35
CA GLY A 162 40.75 11.61 -13.53
C GLY A 162 39.77 10.50 -13.18
N GLU A 163 39.85 9.38 -13.90
CA GLU A 163 38.94 8.24 -13.74
C GLU A 163 39.24 7.46 -12.46
N ASN A 164 38.19 7.09 -11.73
CA ASN A 164 38.19 6.34 -10.48
C ASN A 164 37.34 5.07 -10.66
N GLU A 165 37.72 3.98 -10.01
CA GLU A 165 36.94 2.73 -10.01
C GLU A 165 36.17 2.62 -8.69
N LEU A 166 34.87 2.32 -8.79
CA LEU A 166 33.99 1.92 -7.70
C LEU A 166 33.65 0.43 -7.88
N LYS A 167 33.84 -0.36 -6.82
CA LYS A 167 33.35 -1.75 -6.73
C LYS A 167 32.45 -1.91 -5.52
N VAL A 168 31.39 -2.68 -5.68
CA VAL A 168 30.44 -3.01 -4.61
C VAL A 168 30.17 -4.51 -4.66
N GLY A 169 30.47 -5.23 -3.59
CA GLY A 169 30.08 -6.64 -3.44
C GLY A 169 28.83 -6.72 -2.58
N VAL A 170 27.79 -7.41 -3.02
CA VAL A 170 26.50 -7.52 -2.35
C VAL A 170 26.15 -8.99 -2.14
N TYR A 171 25.90 -9.36 -0.89
CA TYR A 171 25.38 -10.67 -0.52
C TYR A 171 23.96 -10.52 -0.02
N ASP A 172 23.05 -11.32 -0.58
CA ASP A 172 21.65 -11.35 -0.19
C ASP A 172 21.12 -12.79 -0.27
N PRO A 173 20.88 -13.46 0.86
CA PRO A 173 20.22 -14.76 0.90
C PRO A 173 18.69 -14.66 0.85
N THR A 174 18.12 -13.46 0.76
CA THR A 174 16.68 -13.15 0.81
C THR A 174 16.03 -13.85 2.01
N ASN A 175 14.91 -14.56 1.83
CA ASN A 175 14.18 -15.24 2.90
C ASN A 175 14.90 -16.46 3.52
N SER A 176 16.09 -16.83 3.01
CA SER A 176 16.92 -17.89 3.59
C SER A 176 17.90 -17.38 4.65
N GLY A 177 18.02 -16.06 4.84
CA GLY A 177 18.92 -15.45 5.82
C GLY A 177 18.24 -14.89 7.06
N GLU A 178 19.03 -14.13 7.82
CA GLU A 178 18.64 -13.55 9.12
C GLU A 178 18.10 -12.13 9.00
N GLN A 179 18.18 -11.51 7.81
CA GLN A 179 17.79 -10.12 7.58
C GLN A 179 16.28 -9.93 7.61
N PRO A 180 15.82 -8.70 7.90
CA PRO A 180 14.45 -8.33 7.64
C PRO A 180 14.12 -8.41 6.15
N VAL A 181 12.98 -9.02 5.82
CA VAL A 181 12.44 -9.11 4.46
C VAL A 181 11.01 -8.59 4.45
N GLY A 182 10.63 -7.89 3.39
CA GLY A 182 9.26 -7.50 3.14
C GLY A 182 8.48 -8.70 2.62
N LYS A 183 8.10 -8.62 1.34
CA LYS A 183 7.42 -9.71 0.62
C LYS A 183 8.36 -10.46 -0.34
N GLN A 184 9.68 -10.25 -0.29
CA GLN A 184 10.63 -10.98 -1.13
C GLN A 184 10.68 -12.47 -0.75
N ASP A 185 10.64 -13.34 -1.76
CA ASP A 185 10.85 -14.78 -1.60
C ASP A 185 11.69 -15.36 -2.75
N ASN A 186 12.52 -16.35 -2.43
CA ASN A 186 13.27 -17.13 -3.43
C ASN A 186 12.37 -18.08 -4.25
N ASP A 187 11.16 -18.40 -3.75
CA ASP A 187 10.12 -19.17 -4.41
C ASP A 187 8.79 -18.38 -4.39
N PRO A 188 8.59 -17.37 -5.26
CA PRO A 188 7.40 -16.51 -5.23
C PRO A 188 6.09 -17.28 -5.39
N HIS A 189 5.17 -17.08 -4.46
CA HIS A 189 3.85 -17.73 -4.45
C HIS A 189 2.85 -16.98 -3.56
N PHE A 190 1.56 -17.15 -3.85
CA PHE A 190 0.46 -16.59 -3.05
C PHE A 190 0.58 -15.07 -2.81
N ILE A 191 1.05 -14.64 -1.63
CA ILE A 191 1.20 -13.23 -1.20
C ILE A 191 2.67 -12.82 -0.98
N VAL A 192 3.62 -13.66 -1.40
CA VAL A 192 5.05 -13.35 -1.44
C VAL A 192 5.53 -13.37 -2.89
N TYR A 193 6.45 -12.47 -3.20
CA TYR A 193 6.77 -12.05 -4.56
C TYR A 193 8.26 -12.19 -4.87
N THR A 194 8.65 -11.87 -6.09
CA THR A 194 10.02 -11.99 -6.60
C THR A 194 11.07 -11.38 -5.66
N ALA A 195 12.12 -12.16 -5.37
CA ALA A 195 13.29 -11.68 -4.64
C ALA A 195 13.87 -10.40 -5.26
N THR A 196 14.45 -9.54 -4.44
CA THR A 196 15.03 -8.26 -4.86
C THR A 196 16.39 -8.11 -4.22
N SER A 197 17.45 -8.27 -5.01
CA SER A 197 18.84 -8.23 -4.53
C SER A 197 19.65 -7.14 -5.24
N GLY A 198 20.58 -6.54 -4.51
CA GLY A 198 21.55 -5.60 -5.04
C GLY A 198 21.21 -4.13 -4.83
N ILE A 199 21.78 -3.27 -5.67
CA ILE A 199 21.60 -1.82 -5.55
C ILE A 199 20.23 -1.46 -6.14
N TRP A 200 19.23 -1.23 -5.28
CA TRP A 200 17.86 -0.94 -5.71
C TRP A 200 17.43 0.53 -5.49
N GLN A 201 18.31 1.39 -4.96
CA GLN A 201 18.10 2.84 -4.98
C GLN A 201 19.33 3.59 -5.48
N THR A 202 19.15 4.88 -5.76
CA THR A 202 20.14 5.73 -6.43
C THR A 202 21.51 5.72 -5.72
N VAL A 203 22.59 5.73 -6.51
CA VAL A 203 23.97 5.94 -6.05
C VAL A 203 24.44 7.29 -6.53
N TRP A 204 25.08 8.10 -5.67
CA TRP A 204 25.52 9.44 -6.06
C TRP A 204 26.71 9.96 -5.25
N LEU A 205 27.34 11.03 -5.76
CA LEU A 205 28.41 11.76 -5.09
C LEU A 205 27.98 13.17 -4.71
N GLU A 206 28.51 13.66 -3.59
CA GLU A 206 28.33 15.04 -3.14
C GLU A 206 29.66 15.67 -2.72
N PRO A 207 30.00 16.88 -3.22
CA PRO A 207 31.05 17.68 -2.64
C PRO A 207 30.56 18.39 -1.38
N VAL A 208 31.30 18.25 -0.29
CA VAL A 208 31.05 18.93 0.97
C VAL A 208 32.29 19.65 1.47
N ALA A 209 32.10 20.71 2.25
CA ALA A 209 33.21 21.35 2.93
C ALA A 209 33.79 20.42 4.00
N LYS A 210 35.01 20.74 4.50
CA LYS A 210 35.66 19.97 5.58
C LYS A 210 34.81 19.81 6.84
N SER A 211 33.93 20.78 7.09
CA SER A 211 32.86 20.63 8.05
C SER A 211 31.53 20.94 7.36
N TYR A 212 30.59 20.04 7.51
CA TYR A 212 29.37 19.98 6.70
C TYR A 212 28.17 19.54 7.52
N ILE A 213 26.98 19.84 7.00
CA ILE A 213 25.71 19.38 7.57
C ILE A 213 25.51 17.93 7.14
N SER A 214 25.50 17.02 8.11
CA SER A 214 25.32 15.58 7.87
C SER A 214 23.85 15.19 7.87
N ASP A 215 23.03 15.87 8.67
CA ASP A 215 21.62 15.53 8.86
C ASP A 215 20.84 16.70 9.52
N LEU A 216 19.51 16.68 9.37
CA LEU A 216 18.55 17.60 9.99
C LEU A 216 17.51 16.78 10.73
N ALA A 217 17.31 17.00 12.02
CA ALA A 217 16.20 16.40 12.76
C ALA A 217 15.13 17.46 13.04
N MET A 218 13.92 17.26 12.52
CA MET A 218 12.82 18.23 12.52
C MET A 218 11.58 17.66 13.21
N THR A 219 11.10 18.35 14.24
CA THR A 219 9.88 17.95 14.97
C THR A 219 8.95 19.17 15.15
N PRO A 220 7.81 19.25 14.45
CA PRO A 220 6.84 20.31 14.65
C PRO A 220 6.07 20.13 15.98
N ASP A 221 5.80 21.24 16.67
CA ASP A 221 5.01 21.30 17.90
C ASP A 221 3.99 22.44 17.74
N ILE A 222 2.80 22.11 17.22
CA ILE A 222 1.77 23.11 16.88
C ILE A 222 1.19 23.78 18.12
N ASP A 223 1.12 23.05 19.24
CA ASP A 223 0.56 23.56 20.50
C ASP A 223 1.45 24.64 21.11
N LYS A 224 2.77 24.55 20.90
CA LYS A 224 3.75 25.58 21.27
C LYS A 224 4.10 26.52 20.11
N SER A 225 3.55 26.30 18.91
CA SER A 225 3.86 27.07 17.70
C SER A 225 5.36 27.14 17.39
N VAL A 226 6.07 26.02 17.51
CA VAL A 226 7.51 25.93 17.21
C VAL A 226 7.85 24.74 16.32
N LEU A 227 8.85 24.90 15.47
CA LEU A 227 9.62 23.78 14.91
C LEU A 227 10.84 23.54 15.78
N ARG A 228 11.02 22.33 16.31
CA ARG A 228 12.30 21.92 16.92
C ARG A 228 13.21 21.41 15.81
N LEU A 229 14.37 22.03 15.67
CA LEU A 229 15.37 21.67 14.67
C LEU A 229 16.72 21.41 15.36
N THR A 230 17.30 20.24 15.11
CA THR A 230 18.70 19.96 15.40
C THR A 230 19.45 19.83 14.08
N VAL A 231 20.45 20.67 13.86
CA VAL A 231 21.33 20.61 12.68
C VAL A 231 22.57 19.80 13.06
N LYS A 232 22.66 18.55 12.59
CA LYS A 232 23.82 17.69 12.87
C LYS A 232 24.97 18.08 11.94
N ALA A 233 26.12 18.41 12.52
CA ALA A 233 27.32 18.77 11.78
C ALA A 233 28.43 17.73 11.96
N ALA A 234 29.10 17.37 10.87
CA ALA A 234 30.20 16.41 10.83
C ALA A 234 31.44 17.02 10.17
N GLY A 235 32.58 16.32 10.29
CA GLY A 235 33.86 16.70 9.69
C GLY A 235 34.60 17.86 10.41
N GLY A 236 35.92 17.73 10.56
CA GLY A 236 36.80 18.75 11.17
C GLY A 236 36.49 19.07 12.64
N ASN A 237 36.93 20.25 13.12
CA ASN A 237 36.38 20.87 14.34
C ASN A 237 35.11 21.63 13.92
N PRO A 238 33.89 21.09 14.17
CA PRO A 238 32.68 21.64 13.59
C PRO A 238 32.47 23.10 14.02
N PRO A 239 32.09 23.99 13.10
CA PRO A 239 31.99 25.41 13.36
C PRO A 239 30.87 25.73 14.34
N SER A 240 31.02 26.88 14.98
CA SER A 240 30.33 27.28 16.20
C SER A 240 28.88 27.74 16.04
N SER A 241 28.35 27.86 14.81
CA SER A 241 26.98 28.33 14.60
C SER A 241 26.31 27.90 13.31
N VAL A 242 24.98 27.85 13.35
CA VAL A 242 24.09 27.65 12.20
C VAL A 242 23.22 28.89 12.01
N LYS A 243 22.90 29.20 10.76
CA LYS A 243 21.88 30.19 10.38
C LYS A 243 20.74 29.48 9.66
N ILE A 244 19.54 29.70 10.16
CA ILE A 244 18.31 29.08 9.69
C ILE A 244 17.40 30.17 9.15
N THR A 245 16.80 29.94 7.98
CA THR A 245 15.81 30.82 7.38
C THR A 245 14.62 29.99 6.95
N VAL A 246 13.43 30.35 7.45
CA VAL A 246 12.16 29.72 7.10
C VAL A 246 11.40 30.62 6.14
N LEU A 247 10.90 30.03 5.06
CA LEU A 247 10.11 30.69 4.03
C LEU A 247 8.72 30.06 3.95
N ASP A 248 7.73 30.91 3.75
CA ASP A 248 6.37 30.56 3.32
C ASP A 248 6.19 31.13 1.91
N GLY A 249 6.33 30.26 0.91
CA GLY A 249 6.50 30.67 -0.48
C GLY A 249 7.70 31.60 -0.66
N ALA A 250 7.48 32.82 -1.14
CA ALA A 250 8.55 33.81 -1.30
C ALA A 250 8.86 34.62 -0.03
N LYS A 251 8.04 34.49 1.03
CA LYS A 251 8.13 35.34 2.23
C LYS A 251 8.98 34.69 3.30
N THR A 252 9.98 35.41 3.81
CA THR A 252 10.67 35.01 5.05
C THR A 252 9.79 35.20 6.27
N VAL A 253 9.51 34.12 6.98
CA VAL A 253 8.66 34.10 8.18
C VAL A 253 9.45 33.92 9.48
N ALA A 254 10.66 33.33 9.42
CA ALA A 254 11.57 33.25 10.55
C ALA A 254 13.04 33.27 10.11
N VAL A 255 13.90 33.88 10.92
CA VAL A 255 15.36 33.78 10.83
C VAL A 255 15.91 33.53 12.22
N MET A 256 16.76 32.53 12.37
CA MET A 256 17.36 32.15 13.64
C MET A 256 18.83 31.81 13.46
N SER A 257 19.63 32.05 14.50
CA SER A 257 20.98 31.51 14.62
C SER A 257 21.10 30.76 15.93
N GLY A 258 21.94 29.73 15.95
CA GLY A 258 22.17 28.90 17.12
C GLY A 258 23.44 28.08 16.98
N ALA A 259 23.76 27.24 17.96
CA ALA A 259 24.86 26.29 17.86
C ALA A 259 24.45 25.10 16.98
N ALA A 260 25.38 24.57 16.19
CA ALA A 260 25.20 23.25 15.57
C ALA A 260 25.06 22.17 16.66
N ASN A 261 24.38 21.08 16.36
CA ASN A 261 24.09 19.96 17.26
C ASN A 261 23.21 20.30 18.49
N ALA A 262 22.85 21.57 18.71
CA ALA A 262 21.87 21.95 19.70
C ALA A 262 20.44 21.83 19.14
N SER A 263 19.48 21.50 20.01
CA SER A 263 18.06 21.58 19.67
C SER A 263 17.58 23.04 19.72
N LEU A 264 17.18 23.57 18.57
CA LEU A 264 16.74 24.96 18.40
C LEU A 264 15.22 24.98 18.23
N ALA A 265 14.52 25.83 18.99
CA ALA A 265 13.07 26.01 18.88
C ALA A 265 12.75 27.24 18.03
N ILE A 266 12.44 27.03 16.74
CA ILE A 266 12.14 28.09 15.78
C ILE A 266 10.66 28.47 15.90
N PRO A 267 10.30 29.72 16.27
CA PRO A 267 8.90 30.13 16.39
C PRO A 267 8.23 30.22 15.02
N ILE A 268 7.06 29.59 14.89
CA ILE A 268 6.16 29.65 13.73
C ILE A 268 4.76 30.03 14.23
N PRO A 269 4.56 31.28 14.68
CA PRO A 269 3.27 31.71 15.22
C PRO A 269 2.21 31.74 14.12
N LYS A 270 0.99 31.30 14.45
CA LYS A 270 -0.15 31.23 13.49
C LYS A 270 0.21 30.42 12.25
N ALA A 271 0.85 29.27 12.45
CA ALA A 271 1.22 28.37 11.36
C ALA A 271 0.01 27.99 10.50
N HIS A 272 0.19 28.07 9.17
CA HIS A 272 -0.60 27.28 8.22
C HIS A 272 -0.28 25.80 8.44
N LEU A 273 -1.27 25.05 8.93
CA LEU A 273 -1.09 23.64 9.27
C LEU A 273 -1.20 22.76 8.04
N TRP A 274 -0.43 21.68 8.02
CA TRP A 274 -0.52 20.64 7.00
C TRP A 274 -1.61 19.64 7.36
N SER A 275 -2.40 19.26 6.37
CA SER A 275 -3.38 18.17 6.44
C SER A 275 -3.55 17.51 5.07
N PRO A 276 -4.25 16.38 4.96
CA PRO A 276 -4.54 15.76 3.66
C PRO A 276 -5.31 16.68 2.70
N SER A 277 -6.18 17.56 3.21
CA SER A 277 -6.92 18.51 2.37
C SER A 277 -6.14 19.79 2.06
N ASP A 278 -5.11 20.10 2.85
CA ASP A 278 -4.30 21.31 2.74
C ASP A 278 -2.81 21.02 3.06
N PRO A 279 -2.06 20.45 2.10
CA PRO A 279 -0.70 19.95 2.34
C PRO A 279 0.36 21.07 2.31
N HIS A 280 0.23 22.04 3.21
CA HIS A 280 1.12 23.19 3.27
C HIS A 280 2.54 22.83 3.74
N LEU A 281 3.56 23.20 2.97
CA LEU A 281 4.98 22.99 3.30
C LEU A 281 5.74 24.32 3.34
N TYR A 282 6.48 24.54 4.42
CA TYR A 282 7.45 25.64 4.54
C TYR A 282 8.78 25.23 3.94
N GLN A 283 9.50 26.17 3.33
CA GLN A 283 10.87 25.94 2.87
C GLN A 283 11.86 26.32 3.97
N LEU A 284 12.89 25.51 4.14
CA LEU A 284 13.92 25.67 5.16
C LEU A 284 15.28 25.82 4.48
N LYS A 285 16.01 26.89 4.81
CA LYS A 285 17.39 27.08 4.38
C LYS A 285 18.30 27.06 5.60
N VAL A 286 19.28 26.16 5.60
CA VAL A 286 20.19 25.96 6.73
C VAL A 286 21.62 26.15 6.25
N ALA A 287 22.34 27.08 6.85
CA ALA A 287 23.74 27.33 6.56
C ALA A 287 24.61 27.11 7.81
N LEU A 288 25.67 26.34 7.64
CA LEU A 288 26.72 26.17 8.64
C LEU A 288 27.75 27.31 8.49
N GLN A 289 28.12 27.95 9.59
CA GLN A 289 28.92 29.19 9.56
C GLN A 289 30.00 29.24 10.64
N SER A 290 31.16 29.75 10.27
CA SER A 290 32.23 30.18 11.20
C SER A 290 32.37 31.70 11.14
N GLY A 291 31.86 32.39 12.15
CA GLY A 291 31.70 33.85 12.10
C GLY A 291 30.78 34.26 10.96
N SER A 292 31.22 35.16 10.08
CA SER A 292 30.47 35.59 8.89
C SER A 292 30.67 34.69 7.66
N VAL A 293 31.52 33.67 7.75
CA VAL A 293 31.89 32.82 6.60
C VAL A 293 31.03 31.56 6.60
N ARG A 294 30.26 31.37 5.53
CA ARG A 294 29.48 30.16 5.28
C ARG A 294 30.40 29.03 4.85
N SER A 295 30.43 27.93 5.60
CA SER A 295 31.20 26.72 5.26
C SER A 295 30.37 25.75 4.42
N ASP A 296 29.09 25.58 4.76
CA ASP A 296 28.20 24.65 4.08
C ASP A 296 26.75 25.13 4.12
N ALA A 297 25.89 24.63 3.25
CA ALA A 297 24.44 24.79 3.39
C ALA A 297 23.63 23.77 2.61
N VAL A 298 22.40 23.58 3.08
CA VAL A 298 21.38 22.72 2.49
C VAL A 298 20.04 23.46 2.44
N GLU A 299 19.17 23.06 1.52
CA GLU A 299 17.75 23.45 1.54
C GLU A 299 16.88 22.22 1.87
N SER A 300 15.77 22.44 2.55
CA SER A 300 14.88 21.41 3.06
C SER A 300 13.44 21.96 3.09
N TYR A 301 12.49 21.18 3.57
CA TYR A 301 11.12 21.61 3.84
C TYR A 301 10.60 20.93 5.10
N PHE A 302 9.56 21.51 5.70
CA PHE A 302 8.86 20.88 6.82
C PHE A 302 7.39 21.31 6.79
N ALA A 303 6.59 20.67 7.64
CA ALA A 303 5.20 21.03 7.83
C ALA A 303 4.86 21.17 9.31
N MET A 304 3.95 22.08 9.63
CA MET A 304 3.39 22.19 10.98
C MET A 304 2.14 21.32 11.04
N ARG A 305 2.22 20.17 11.71
CA ARG A 305 1.08 19.28 11.96
C ARG A 305 1.25 18.52 13.27
N LYS A 306 0.18 17.90 13.74
CA LYS A 306 0.19 17.01 14.90
C LYS A 306 -0.67 15.78 14.61
N ILE A 307 -0.18 14.59 15.00
CA ILE A 307 -1.00 13.39 15.19
C ILE A 307 -1.07 13.13 16.70
N SER A 308 -2.23 12.72 17.21
CA SER A 308 -2.40 12.38 18.62
C SER A 308 -3.65 11.55 18.84
N LEU A 309 -3.70 10.80 19.96
CA LEU A 309 -4.96 10.27 20.46
C LEU A 309 -5.76 11.36 21.18
N GLY A 310 -7.08 11.30 21.07
CA GLY A 310 -8.02 12.16 21.77
C GLY A 310 -9.36 11.47 22.02
N LYS A 311 -10.20 12.05 22.85
CA LYS A 311 -11.57 11.57 23.07
C LYS A 311 -12.55 12.37 22.21
N ASP A 312 -13.43 11.70 21.49
CA ASP A 312 -14.54 12.36 20.81
C ASP A 312 -15.68 12.73 21.78
N ALA A 313 -16.76 13.31 21.26
CA ALA A 313 -17.92 13.73 22.06
C ALA A 313 -18.66 12.58 22.75
N LYS A 314 -18.48 11.33 22.30
CA LYS A 314 -19.04 10.10 22.89
C LYS A 314 -18.07 9.47 23.90
N GLY A 315 -16.90 10.05 24.12
CA GLY A 315 -15.86 9.51 25.01
C GLY A 315 -15.05 8.37 24.38
N ILE A 316 -15.13 8.18 23.06
CA ILE A 316 -14.38 7.16 22.33
C ILE A 316 -12.97 7.68 22.03
N THR A 317 -11.95 6.85 22.21
CA THR A 317 -10.57 7.16 21.81
C THR A 317 -10.45 7.15 20.28
N ARG A 318 -10.05 8.28 19.69
CA ARG A 318 -9.82 8.42 18.25
C ARG A 318 -8.42 8.92 17.94
N MET A 319 -8.04 8.76 16.69
CA MET A 319 -6.87 9.40 16.09
C MET A 319 -7.25 10.82 15.61
N PHE A 320 -6.44 11.81 15.97
CA PHE A 320 -6.67 13.22 15.67
C PHE A 320 -5.51 13.78 14.86
N VAL A 321 -5.82 14.44 13.74
CA VAL A 321 -4.90 15.27 12.98
C VAL A 321 -5.17 16.73 13.32
N ASN A 322 -4.15 17.45 13.77
CA ASN A 322 -4.24 18.86 14.17
C ASN A 322 -5.33 19.15 15.21
N ASN A 323 -5.43 18.29 16.23
CA ASN A 323 -6.45 18.37 17.28
C ASN A 323 -7.90 18.25 16.75
N GLN A 324 -8.10 17.68 15.54
CA GLN A 324 -9.40 17.33 14.99
C GLN A 324 -9.46 15.84 14.63
N TYR A 325 -10.58 15.19 14.93
CA TYR A 325 -10.80 13.81 14.52
C TYR A 325 -10.87 13.75 12.98
N LEU A 326 -10.15 12.78 12.42
CA LEU A 326 -10.17 12.44 11.00
C LEU A 326 -10.34 10.92 10.91
N PHE A 327 -11.34 10.46 10.17
CA PHE A 327 -11.42 9.05 9.83
C PHE A 327 -10.41 8.77 8.71
N GLU A 328 -9.42 7.93 9.00
CA GLU A 328 -8.36 7.61 8.05
C GLU A 328 -8.83 6.49 7.12
N VAL A 329 -8.94 6.81 5.84
CA VAL A 329 -9.37 5.90 4.78
C VAL A 329 -8.12 5.58 3.98
N GLY A 330 -7.62 4.38 4.21
CA GLY A 330 -6.33 3.90 3.75
C GLY A 330 -6.43 2.90 2.59
N VAL A 331 -5.34 2.82 1.84
CA VAL A 331 -5.08 1.71 0.91
C VAL A 331 -3.73 1.08 1.22
N LEU A 332 -3.65 -0.24 1.15
CA LEU A 332 -2.40 -0.98 1.30
C LEU A 332 -1.55 -0.84 0.03
N ASP A 333 -0.27 -0.53 0.18
CA ASP A 333 0.68 -0.40 -0.93
C ASP A 333 1.91 -1.29 -0.70
N GLN A 334 2.00 -2.38 -1.48
CA GLN A 334 3.12 -3.34 -1.48
C GLN A 334 4.41 -2.76 -2.07
N GLY A 335 4.32 -1.75 -2.94
CA GLY A 335 5.48 -1.12 -3.56
C GLY A 335 6.22 -1.97 -4.62
N PHE A 336 5.57 -2.96 -5.23
CA PHE A 336 6.16 -3.76 -6.31
C PHE A 336 5.79 -3.22 -7.70
N TRP A 337 6.70 -3.42 -8.66
CA TRP A 337 6.58 -2.99 -10.04
C TRP A 337 6.92 -4.16 -10.99
N PRO A 338 6.11 -4.42 -12.04
CA PRO A 338 6.32 -5.56 -12.94
C PRO A 338 7.61 -5.49 -13.77
N ASP A 339 8.25 -4.32 -13.78
CA ASP A 339 9.44 -4.03 -14.56
C ASP A 339 10.65 -3.64 -13.72
N GLY A 340 10.45 -3.14 -12.50
CA GLY A 340 11.51 -2.68 -11.60
C GLY A 340 11.55 -3.37 -10.24
N GLU A 341 10.62 -4.29 -9.96
CA GLU A 341 10.40 -4.93 -8.66
C GLU A 341 10.27 -3.89 -7.54
N TYR A 342 11.29 -3.68 -6.70
CA TYR A 342 11.26 -2.64 -5.68
C TYR A 342 11.41 -1.22 -6.21
N THR A 343 12.00 -1.05 -7.39
CA THR A 343 12.36 0.25 -7.92
C THR A 343 11.29 0.71 -8.89
N ALA A 344 10.53 1.73 -8.52
CA ALA A 344 9.61 2.35 -9.46
C ALA A 344 10.37 2.81 -10.72
N PRO A 345 9.91 2.56 -11.95
CA PRO A 345 10.66 2.85 -13.17
C PRO A 345 11.11 4.32 -13.31
N THR A 346 10.30 5.27 -12.81
CA THR A 346 10.63 6.70 -12.80
C THR A 346 10.09 7.36 -11.54
N ASP A 347 10.57 8.57 -11.25
CA ASP A 347 10.02 9.40 -10.18
C ASP A 347 8.53 9.76 -10.37
N GLY A 348 8.12 9.98 -11.63
CA GLY A 348 6.72 10.22 -11.98
C GLY A 348 5.83 8.99 -11.80
N ALA A 349 6.39 7.78 -11.83
CA ALA A 349 5.66 6.56 -11.50
C ALA A 349 5.31 6.52 -10.00
N MET A 350 6.26 6.88 -9.13
CA MET A 350 5.99 7.02 -7.68
C MET A 350 4.93 8.09 -7.40
N GLU A 351 5.05 9.26 -8.04
CA GLU A 351 4.04 10.32 -7.93
C GLU A 351 2.66 9.82 -8.36
N ASN A 352 2.59 9.06 -9.46
CA ASN A 352 1.33 8.59 -10.01
C ASN A 352 0.56 7.69 -9.04
N ASP A 353 1.22 6.74 -8.37
CA ASP A 353 0.53 5.82 -7.45
C ASP A 353 -0.11 6.61 -6.29
N ILE A 354 0.63 7.56 -5.70
CA ILE A 354 0.14 8.43 -4.62
C ILE A 354 -0.98 9.35 -5.11
N ALA A 355 -0.81 9.96 -6.29
CA ALA A 355 -1.82 10.81 -6.89
C ALA A 355 -3.09 10.03 -7.24
N THR A 356 -2.95 8.75 -7.64
CA THR A 356 -4.08 7.89 -7.96
C THR A 356 -4.86 7.49 -6.72
N ALA A 357 -4.17 7.08 -5.65
CA ALA A 357 -4.79 6.86 -4.35
C ALA A 357 -5.60 8.10 -3.90
N LYS A 358 -5.01 9.29 -4.02
CA LYS A 358 -5.72 10.55 -3.71
C LYS A 358 -6.94 10.78 -4.62
N ARG A 359 -6.83 10.53 -5.93
CA ARG A 359 -7.96 10.65 -6.87
C ARG A 359 -9.07 9.68 -6.55
N LEU A 360 -8.77 8.47 -6.08
CA LEU A 360 -9.75 7.48 -5.61
C LEU A 360 -10.45 7.91 -4.32
N GLY A 361 -9.97 8.96 -3.63
CA GLY A 361 -10.57 9.50 -2.43
C GLY A 361 -9.90 9.06 -1.13
N PHE A 362 -8.82 8.29 -1.19
CA PHE A 362 -8.03 7.95 0.00
C PHE A 362 -7.33 9.18 0.57
N ASN A 363 -7.20 9.20 1.90
CA ASN A 363 -6.42 10.21 2.63
C ASN A 363 -5.19 9.61 3.33
N MET A 364 -5.02 8.29 3.26
CA MET A 364 -3.91 7.55 3.86
C MET A 364 -3.42 6.42 2.93
N ILE A 365 -2.13 6.11 2.98
CA ILE A 365 -1.51 4.90 2.42
C ILE A 365 -0.79 4.17 3.55
N ARG A 366 -1.04 2.86 3.69
CA ARG A 366 -0.22 1.99 4.51
C ARG A 366 0.85 1.37 3.63
N LYS A 367 2.09 1.82 3.80
CA LYS A 367 3.25 1.28 3.07
C LYS A 367 3.65 -0.03 3.75
N HIS A 368 3.29 -1.14 3.10
CA HIS A 368 3.30 -2.46 3.72
C HIS A 368 4.69 -3.11 3.65
N VAL A 369 5.22 -3.48 4.82
CA VAL A 369 6.50 -4.19 5.08
C VAL A 369 7.67 -3.79 4.17
N LYS A 370 7.74 -2.53 3.74
CA LYS A 370 8.76 -1.98 2.82
C LYS A 370 9.04 -0.53 3.19
N VAL A 371 10.27 -0.07 3.04
CA VAL A 371 10.59 1.38 3.12
C VAL A 371 10.96 1.88 1.73
N GLU A 372 10.24 2.86 1.21
CA GLU A 372 10.46 3.41 -0.13
C GLU A 372 11.69 4.37 -0.17
N PRO A 373 12.14 4.79 -1.36
CA PRO A 373 13.05 5.93 -1.49
C PRO A 373 12.42 7.21 -0.93
N GLU A 374 13.24 8.12 -0.39
CA GLU A 374 12.82 9.45 0.13
C GLU A 374 11.93 10.25 -0.85
N ARG A 375 12.11 10.03 -2.15
CA ARG A 375 11.29 10.63 -3.21
C ARG A 375 9.81 10.25 -3.12
N TRP A 376 9.50 9.02 -2.74
CA TRP A 376 8.11 8.57 -2.55
C TRP A 376 7.42 9.34 -1.41
N TYR A 377 8.09 9.46 -0.25
CA TYR A 377 7.57 10.22 0.88
C TYR A 377 7.47 11.72 0.59
N TYR A 378 8.40 12.28 -0.20
CA TYR A 378 8.27 13.65 -0.71
C TYR A 378 6.98 13.85 -1.48
N TRP A 379 6.59 12.89 -2.33
CA TRP A 379 5.32 12.97 -3.04
C TRP A 379 4.13 12.83 -2.09
N ALA A 380 4.19 11.97 -1.07
CA ALA A 380 3.15 11.88 -0.04
C ALA A 380 2.99 13.19 0.74
N ASP A 381 4.11 13.81 1.13
CA ASP A 381 4.14 15.11 1.82
C ASP A 381 3.53 16.22 0.96
N ARG A 382 3.91 16.26 -0.32
CA ARG A 382 3.48 17.29 -1.29
C ARG A 382 2.02 17.15 -1.69
N LEU A 383 1.58 15.90 -1.88
CA LEU A 383 0.23 15.61 -2.33
C LEU A 383 -0.75 15.57 -1.16
N GLY A 384 -0.31 15.54 0.09
CA GLY A 384 -1.21 15.50 1.24
C GLY A 384 -1.83 14.12 1.41
N MET A 385 -0.96 13.12 1.57
CA MET A 385 -1.32 11.74 1.89
C MET A 385 -0.71 11.37 3.24
N LEU A 386 -1.51 10.84 4.17
CA LEU A 386 -0.99 10.26 5.41
C LEU A 386 -0.30 8.93 5.10
N VAL A 387 0.71 8.59 5.89
CA VAL A 387 1.46 7.33 5.72
C VAL A 387 1.52 6.61 7.05
N TRP A 388 1.08 5.35 7.04
CA TRP A 388 1.48 4.36 8.02
C TRP A 388 2.68 3.63 7.45
N GLN A 389 3.79 3.66 8.18
CA GLN A 389 5.04 3.05 7.74
C GLN A 389 5.26 1.74 8.50
N ASP A 390 5.17 0.63 7.78
CA ASP A 390 5.49 -0.69 8.32
C ASP A 390 7.00 -0.94 8.30
N MET A 391 7.49 -1.60 9.34
CA MET A 391 8.81 -2.22 9.36
C MET A 391 8.80 -3.50 8.50
N PRO A 392 9.83 -3.76 7.65
CA PRO A 392 10.01 -5.06 7.01
C PRO A 392 10.06 -6.20 8.04
N THR A 393 9.48 -7.36 7.69
CA THR A 393 9.31 -8.50 8.60
C THR A 393 10.65 -9.08 9.05
N ALA A 394 10.80 -9.37 10.35
CA ALA A 394 12.01 -9.99 10.88
C ALA A 394 12.34 -11.35 10.22
N GLY A 395 13.64 -11.65 10.08
CA GLY A 395 14.17 -12.92 9.55
C GLY A 395 13.98 -14.12 10.49
N HIS A 396 14.91 -15.09 10.48
CA HIS A 396 14.79 -16.38 11.19
C HIS A 396 14.86 -16.32 12.73
N ARG A 397 14.79 -15.10 13.30
CA ARG A 397 14.52 -14.85 14.73
C ARG A 397 15.62 -15.32 15.68
N THR A 398 16.83 -15.50 15.17
CA THR A 398 18.05 -15.69 15.98
C THR A 398 18.43 -14.40 16.73
N PRO A 399 19.33 -14.44 17.74
CA PRO A 399 19.84 -13.22 18.38
C PRO A 399 20.48 -12.23 17.39
N GLU A 400 21.10 -12.73 16.31
CA GLU A 400 21.66 -11.91 15.24
C GLU A 400 20.55 -11.22 14.44
N SER A 401 19.53 -11.98 14.01
CA SER A 401 18.34 -11.42 13.33
C SER A 401 17.65 -10.34 14.16
N LYS A 402 17.51 -10.56 15.48
CA LYS A 402 16.92 -9.56 16.39
C LYS A 402 17.73 -8.28 16.47
N THR A 403 19.05 -8.40 16.63
CA THR A 403 19.95 -7.23 16.66
C THR A 403 19.87 -6.44 15.36
N GLN A 404 19.83 -7.16 14.24
CA GLN A 404 19.76 -6.56 12.92
C GLN A 404 18.42 -5.88 12.66
N PHE A 405 17.30 -6.54 12.99
CA PHE A 405 15.97 -5.96 12.90
C PHE A 405 15.86 -4.67 13.72
N GLU A 406 16.33 -4.66 14.97
CA GLU A 406 16.30 -3.45 15.81
C GLU A 406 17.18 -2.33 15.24
N THR A 407 18.33 -2.68 14.65
CA THR A 407 19.19 -1.71 13.96
C THR A 407 18.48 -1.08 12.76
N GLU A 408 17.80 -1.88 11.93
CA GLU A 408 17.07 -1.37 10.76
C GLU A 408 15.79 -0.62 11.17
N LEU A 409 15.14 -1.01 12.28
CA LEU A 409 14.01 -0.27 12.87
C LEU A 409 14.42 1.14 13.29
N ASP A 410 15.54 1.28 14.00
CA ASP A 410 16.07 2.60 14.39
C ASP A 410 16.33 3.48 13.17
N ARG A 411 16.97 2.91 12.14
CA ARG A 411 17.29 3.63 10.90
C ARG A 411 16.05 3.99 10.09
N MET A 412 15.00 3.17 10.10
CA MET A 412 13.71 3.51 9.48
C MET A 412 13.07 4.70 10.17
N VAL A 413 12.97 4.67 11.51
CA VAL A 413 12.35 5.74 12.31
C VAL A 413 13.14 7.05 12.17
N GLU A 414 14.46 7.00 12.33
CA GLU A 414 15.33 8.18 12.18
C GLU A 414 15.33 8.71 10.74
N GLY A 415 15.40 7.82 9.76
CA GLY A 415 15.48 8.16 8.34
C GLY A 415 14.19 8.77 7.80
N ARG A 416 13.02 8.35 8.29
CA ARG A 416 11.71 8.84 7.82
C ARG A 416 11.03 9.83 8.76
N GLY A 417 11.62 10.10 9.93
CA GLY A 417 11.07 10.98 10.98
C GLY A 417 10.89 12.45 10.58
N ASN A 418 11.48 12.91 9.48
CA ASN A 418 11.29 14.28 8.97
C ASN A 418 10.04 14.43 8.07
N HIS A 419 9.49 13.33 7.55
CA HIS A 419 8.36 13.39 6.63
C HIS A 419 7.05 13.70 7.38
N PRO A 420 6.38 14.84 7.11
CA PRO A 420 5.12 15.19 7.74
C PRO A 420 3.99 14.19 7.44
N SER A 421 4.04 13.49 6.31
CA SER A 421 3.06 12.46 5.91
C SER A 421 3.07 11.24 6.83
N VAL A 422 4.23 10.81 7.35
CA VAL A 422 4.34 9.63 8.20
C VAL A 422 3.71 9.93 9.56
N ILE A 423 2.60 9.29 9.90
CA ILE A 423 1.85 9.55 11.15
C ILE A 423 1.84 8.37 12.12
N MET A 424 2.20 7.18 11.65
CA MET A 424 2.25 5.97 12.46
C MET A 424 3.44 5.08 12.06
N TRP A 425 4.07 4.48 13.05
CA TRP A 425 5.02 3.39 12.89
C TRP A 425 4.32 2.06 13.18
N VAL A 426 4.32 1.14 12.23
CA VAL A 426 3.79 -0.22 12.39
C VAL A 426 4.97 -1.16 12.56
N LEU A 427 5.12 -1.74 13.75
CA LEU A 427 6.33 -2.47 14.14
C LEU A 427 6.34 -3.90 13.61
N PHE A 428 5.17 -4.54 13.58
CA PHE A 428 5.00 -5.91 13.12
C PHE A 428 3.68 -6.04 12.36
N ASN A 429 3.69 -6.86 11.31
CA ASN A 429 2.49 -7.29 10.61
C ASN A 429 2.10 -8.69 11.09
N GLU A 430 0.88 -8.87 11.59
CA GLU A 430 0.29 -10.17 11.91
C GLU A 430 1.00 -10.96 13.03
N GLY A 431 1.56 -10.22 13.99
CA GLY A 431 2.15 -10.74 15.22
C GLY A 431 3.67 -10.85 15.21
N SER A 432 4.24 -11.14 16.38
CA SER A 432 5.69 -11.26 16.58
C SER A 432 6.01 -12.01 17.88
N ASP A 433 7.18 -12.65 17.94
CA ASP A 433 7.73 -13.28 19.16
C ASP A 433 8.80 -12.41 19.86
N TYR A 434 8.90 -11.14 19.46
CA TYR A 434 9.75 -10.14 20.10
C TYR A 434 9.17 -9.70 21.46
N ASP A 435 10.02 -9.03 22.24
CA ASP A 435 9.56 -8.22 23.36
C ASP A 435 8.90 -6.93 22.81
N VAL A 436 7.69 -7.09 22.29
CA VAL A 436 6.91 -6.02 21.63
C VAL A 436 6.70 -4.81 22.54
N PRO A 437 6.33 -4.95 23.84
CA PRO A 437 6.25 -3.81 24.75
C PRO A 437 7.54 -2.98 24.84
N ARG A 438 8.70 -3.63 24.99
CA ARG A 438 9.98 -2.92 25.03
C ARG A 438 10.26 -2.16 23.73
N LEU A 439 9.95 -2.76 22.57
CA LEU A 439 10.16 -2.10 21.28
C LEU A 439 9.23 -0.92 21.05
N VAL A 440 7.98 -1.00 21.50
CA VAL A 440 7.05 0.14 21.49
C VAL A 440 7.61 1.29 22.33
N ASP A 441 8.10 1.01 23.54
CA ASP A 441 8.71 2.04 24.41
C ASP A 441 9.97 2.64 23.79
N HIS A 442 10.79 1.81 23.12
CA HIS A 442 12.00 2.23 22.42
C HIS A 442 11.68 3.16 21.25
N VAL A 443 10.77 2.77 20.35
CA VAL A 443 10.33 3.61 19.21
C VAL A 443 9.69 4.90 19.70
N ARG A 444 8.89 4.85 20.78
CA ARG A 444 8.28 6.04 21.39
C ARG A 444 9.33 7.01 21.96
N ALA A 445 10.44 6.50 22.48
CA ALA A 445 11.55 7.31 22.96
C ALA A 445 12.34 7.93 21.79
N LEU A 446 12.50 7.21 20.68
CA LEU A 446 13.14 7.71 19.46
C LEU A 446 12.29 8.79 18.78
N ASP A 447 10.99 8.56 18.64
CA ASP A 447 10.06 9.49 18.01
C ASP A 447 8.72 9.58 18.77
N PRO A 448 8.61 10.54 19.71
CA PRO A 448 7.37 10.76 20.46
C PRO A 448 6.31 11.53 19.66
N SER A 449 6.56 11.87 18.39
CA SER A 449 5.67 12.72 17.59
C SER A 449 4.70 11.95 16.68
N ARG A 450 4.74 10.62 16.72
CA ARG A 450 3.93 9.70 15.91
C ARG A 450 3.23 8.65 16.77
N LEU A 451 2.18 8.06 16.23
CA LEU A 451 1.50 6.92 16.84
C LEU A 451 2.26 5.63 16.54
N ILE A 452 2.03 4.60 17.35
CA ILE A 452 2.67 3.29 17.19
C ILE A 452 1.60 2.20 17.16
N ASP A 453 1.62 1.39 16.09
CA ASP A 453 0.93 0.10 16.05
C ASP A 453 1.94 -1.00 16.41
N ASN A 454 1.58 -1.80 17.41
CA ASN A 454 2.48 -2.80 17.96
C ASN A 454 2.55 -4.05 17.08
N ALA A 455 1.41 -4.56 16.63
CA ALA A 455 1.27 -5.78 15.85
C ALA A 455 -0.05 -5.67 15.09
N SER A 456 0.05 -5.18 13.86
CA SER A 456 -1.09 -4.93 13.00
C SER A 456 -1.85 -6.24 12.72
N GLY A 457 -3.17 -6.17 12.76
CA GLY A 457 -4.07 -7.30 12.50
C GLY A 457 -4.38 -8.22 13.67
N TRP A 458 -3.44 -9.04 14.14
CA TRP A 458 -3.68 -9.99 15.23
C TRP A 458 -2.43 -10.22 16.08
N ASN A 459 -2.61 -10.96 17.18
CA ASN A 459 -1.58 -11.16 18.22
C ASN A 459 -1.18 -9.83 18.89
N ASP A 460 -2.19 -9.02 19.24
CA ASP A 460 -2.04 -7.77 19.96
C ASP A 460 -1.40 -7.96 21.35
N HIS A 461 -0.46 -7.07 21.70
CA HIS A 461 0.25 -7.10 22.98
C HIS A 461 -0.28 -6.09 24.02
N GLY A 462 -1.40 -5.41 23.77
CA GLY A 462 -1.98 -4.48 24.73
C GLY A 462 -1.22 -3.15 24.88
N VAL A 463 -0.32 -2.84 23.96
CA VAL A 463 0.58 -1.66 23.99
C VAL A 463 0.43 -0.83 22.71
N GLY A 464 1.16 0.28 22.61
CA GLY A 464 1.05 1.21 21.48
C GLY A 464 -0.18 2.10 21.60
N ASP A 465 -0.64 2.60 20.45
CA ASP A 465 -1.67 3.64 20.37
C ASP A 465 -2.95 3.18 19.67
N VAL A 466 -2.92 2.00 19.04
CA VAL A 466 -4.08 1.41 18.33
C VAL A 466 -4.29 -0.05 18.72
N ILE A 467 -5.54 -0.49 18.59
CA ILE A 467 -5.94 -1.89 18.53
C ILE A 467 -6.41 -2.16 17.11
N ASP A 468 -5.81 -3.15 16.45
CA ASP A 468 -5.97 -3.41 15.03
C ASP A 468 -6.60 -4.79 14.75
N THR A 469 -7.32 -4.91 13.63
CA THR A 469 -7.86 -6.16 13.09
C THR A 469 -7.69 -6.28 11.58
N HIS A 470 -7.39 -7.49 11.10
CA HIS A 470 -7.40 -7.84 9.67
C HIS A 470 -8.59 -8.75 9.35
N ASN A 471 -9.33 -8.47 8.26
CA ASN A 471 -10.30 -9.43 7.71
C ASN A 471 -10.63 -9.18 6.23
N TYR A 472 -10.24 -10.11 5.37
CA TYR A 472 -10.31 -9.97 3.90
C TYR A 472 -11.68 -10.26 3.28
N THR A 473 -12.60 -10.91 4.02
CA THR A 473 -13.97 -11.17 3.51
C THR A 473 -14.90 -9.97 3.71
N ARG A 474 -14.80 -9.31 4.87
CA ARG A 474 -15.63 -8.18 5.28
C ARG A 474 -14.85 -7.38 6.32
N PRO A 475 -14.86 -6.04 6.30
CA PRO A 475 -14.21 -5.28 7.37
C PRO A 475 -14.71 -5.74 8.75
N LYS A 476 -13.79 -5.85 9.69
CA LYS A 476 -14.08 -6.02 11.12
C LYS A 476 -13.63 -4.77 11.86
N ALA A 477 -14.20 -4.55 13.03
CA ALA A 477 -13.83 -3.45 13.90
C ALA A 477 -13.63 -4.01 15.31
N PRO A 478 -12.45 -3.82 15.93
CA PRO A 478 -12.30 -4.05 17.34
C PRO A 478 -13.05 -2.97 18.13
N ALA A 479 -13.32 -3.22 19.41
CA ALA A 479 -13.79 -2.16 20.29
C ALA A 479 -12.61 -1.24 20.66
N PRO A 480 -12.78 0.09 20.60
CA PRO A 480 -11.75 1.02 21.08
C PRO A 480 -11.56 0.88 22.58
N GLU A 481 -10.34 1.12 23.05
CA GLU A 481 -9.97 1.02 24.45
C GLU A 481 -9.79 2.41 25.09
N GLU A 482 -9.56 2.45 26.40
CA GLU A 482 -9.39 3.72 27.12
C GLU A 482 -8.24 4.57 26.54
N HIS A 483 -7.15 3.93 26.11
CA HIS A 483 -5.93 4.58 25.64
C HIS A 483 -5.49 4.16 24.23
N ARG A 484 -6.29 3.36 23.51
CA ARG A 484 -5.98 2.93 22.15
C ARG A 484 -7.18 3.12 21.24
N ALA A 485 -6.94 3.69 20.06
CA ALA A 485 -7.99 3.83 19.05
C ALA A 485 -8.21 2.51 18.30
N ALA A 486 -9.44 2.20 17.92
CA ALA A 486 -9.74 1.02 17.11
C ALA A 486 -9.47 1.30 15.62
N VAL A 487 -8.82 0.36 14.93
CA VAL A 487 -8.55 0.44 13.49
C VAL A 487 -8.80 -0.91 12.80
N ALA A 488 -9.03 -0.86 11.48
CA ALA A 488 -9.09 -2.03 10.60
C ALA A 488 -7.94 -1.92 9.60
N GLY A 489 -6.80 -2.47 9.96
CA GLY A 489 -5.50 -2.31 9.32
C GLY A 489 -5.36 -3.03 7.99
N GLU A 490 -6.24 -4.01 7.73
CA GLU A 490 -6.47 -4.62 6.41
C GLU A 490 -7.90 -5.19 6.30
N PHE A 491 -8.56 -4.92 5.18
CA PHE A 491 -9.78 -5.62 4.79
C PHE A 491 -9.98 -5.62 3.28
N GLY A 492 -10.87 -6.47 2.80
CA GLY A 492 -11.20 -6.56 1.38
C GLY A 492 -10.14 -7.32 0.58
N GLY A 493 -9.77 -6.80 -0.58
CA GLY A 493 -8.94 -7.54 -1.55
C GLY A 493 -9.74 -8.13 -2.71
N LEU A 494 -10.82 -7.45 -3.14
CA LEU A 494 -11.66 -7.97 -4.21
C LEU A 494 -10.82 -8.32 -5.45
N GLY A 495 -10.94 -9.56 -5.90
CA GLY A 495 -10.26 -10.08 -7.07
C GLY A 495 -10.97 -9.66 -8.35
N MET A 496 -10.21 -9.23 -9.36
CA MET A 496 -10.74 -9.17 -10.73
C MET A 496 -9.59 -9.36 -11.71
N LEU A 497 -9.67 -10.46 -12.46
CA LEU A 497 -8.66 -10.83 -13.45
C LEU A 497 -8.99 -10.12 -14.77
N ILE A 498 -8.04 -9.33 -15.27
CA ILE A 498 -8.19 -8.62 -16.55
C ILE A 498 -7.23 -9.24 -17.58
N PRO A 499 -7.73 -9.94 -18.61
CA PRO A 499 -6.90 -10.49 -19.68
C PRO A 499 -6.02 -9.41 -20.33
N GLY A 500 -4.74 -9.73 -20.55
CA GLY A 500 -3.74 -8.80 -21.10
C GLY A 500 -2.98 -7.99 -20.03
N HIS A 501 -3.41 -8.04 -18.77
CA HIS A 501 -2.81 -7.31 -17.65
C HIS A 501 -2.39 -8.23 -16.49
N LEU A 502 -2.32 -9.54 -16.73
CA LEU A 502 -1.97 -10.55 -15.73
C LEU A 502 -0.48 -10.88 -15.74
N TRP A 503 0.07 -11.18 -14.58
CA TRP A 503 1.43 -11.70 -14.44
C TRP A 503 1.44 -13.21 -14.61
N GLY A 504 2.33 -13.73 -15.46
CA GLY A 504 2.49 -15.16 -15.65
C GLY A 504 1.26 -15.87 -16.24
N ASP A 505 1.06 -17.14 -15.87
CA ASP A 505 -0.07 -17.95 -16.34
C ASP A 505 -1.36 -17.53 -15.59
N PRO A 506 -2.45 -17.17 -16.31
CA PRO A 506 -3.74 -16.83 -15.70
C PRO A 506 -4.30 -17.88 -14.72
N LYS A 507 -3.90 -19.15 -14.82
CA LYS A 507 -4.34 -20.22 -13.89
C LYS A 507 -3.75 -20.11 -12.49
N ASN A 508 -2.65 -19.39 -12.35
CA ASN A 508 -1.99 -19.17 -11.06
C ASN A 508 -2.48 -17.89 -10.37
N ASN A 509 -3.24 -17.06 -11.10
CA ASN A 509 -3.73 -15.77 -10.65
C ASN A 509 -4.98 -15.93 -9.77
N TRP A 510 -5.08 -15.13 -8.72
CA TRP A 510 -6.16 -15.24 -7.73
C TRP A 510 -6.49 -13.89 -7.10
N GLY A 511 -7.63 -13.80 -6.42
CA GLY A 511 -8.01 -12.66 -5.58
C GLY A 511 -9.20 -13.02 -4.70
N TYR A 512 -9.53 -12.19 -3.72
CA TYR A 512 -10.64 -12.49 -2.79
C TYR A 512 -11.98 -12.19 -3.46
N GLY A 513 -12.93 -13.12 -3.46
CA GLY A 513 -14.28 -12.86 -4.00
C GLY A 513 -14.28 -12.34 -5.45
N ASN A 514 -13.83 -13.18 -6.40
CA ASN A 514 -13.63 -12.79 -7.80
C ASN A 514 -14.86 -12.11 -8.45
N MET A 515 -14.65 -10.90 -8.94
CA MET A 515 -15.62 -10.06 -9.61
C MET A 515 -15.52 -10.25 -11.12
N ALA A 516 -16.67 -10.32 -11.79
CA ALA A 516 -16.74 -10.58 -13.23
C ALA A 516 -16.31 -9.37 -14.08
N ASP A 517 -16.57 -8.15 -13.61
CA ASP A 517 -16.29 -6.91 -14.32
C ASP A 517 -16.17 -5.70 -13.37
N SER A 518 -15.79 -4.54 -13.93
CA SER A 518 -15.62 -3.28 -13.18
C SER A 518 -16.89 -2.80 -12.46
N ALA A 519 -18.08 -3.12 -12.97
CA ALA A 519 -19.33 -2.71 -12.34
C ALA A 519 -19.60 -3.55 -11.08
N ALA A 520 -19.42 -4.88 -11.17
CA ALA A 520 -19.47 -5.78 -10.04
C ALA A 520 -18.42 -5.43 -8.99
N PHE A 521 -17.18 -5.16 -9.43
CA PHE A 521 -16.09 -4.72 -8.57
C PHE A 521 -16.43 -3.42 -7.82
N GLY A 522 -16.89 -2.39 -8.54
CA GLY A 522 -17.25 -1.10 -7.95
C GLY A 522 -18.38 -1.22 -6.91
N LYS A 523 -19.39 -2.06 -7.19
CA LYS A 523 -20.48 -2.34 -6.24
C LYS A 523 -19.98 -3.07 -4.99
N GLY A 524 -19.18 -4.12 -5.16
CA GLY A 524 -18.60 -4.87 -4.04
C GLY A 524 -17.69 -3.98 -3.18
N TYR A 525 -16.84 -3.19 -3.82
CA TYR A 525 -15.96 -2.23 -3.15
C TYR A 525 -16.74 -1.20 -2.33
N ALA A 526 -17.75 -0.56 -2.94
CA ALA A 526 -18.59 0.42 -2.25
C ALA A 526 -19.33 -0.20 -1.06
N HIS A 527 -19.79 -1.44 -1.19
CA HIS A 527 -20.44 -2.17 -0.10
C HIS A 527 -19.48 -2.43 1.08
N LEU A 528 -18.25 -2.87 0.83
CA LEU A 528 -17.24 -3.06 1.88
C LEU A 528 -16.90 -1.73 2.58
N MET A 529 -16.75 -0.65 1.82
CA MET A 529 -16.55 0.69 2.39
C MET A 529 -17.74 1.14 3.23
N HIS A 530 -18.98 0.86 2.80
CA HIS A 530 -20.19 1.19 3.56
C HIS A 530 -20.19 0.53 4.94
N ILE A 531 -19.80 -0.74 5.00
CA ILE A 531 -19.65 -1.48 6.25
C ILE A 531 -18.56 -0.86 7.13
N ALA A 532 -17.38 -0.56 6.57
CA ALA A 532 -16.27 0.02 7.32
C ALA A 532 -16.66 1.39 7.93
N TYR A 533 -17.34 2.24 7.16
CA TYR A 533 -17.87 3.52 7.64
C TYR A 533 -18.97 3.35 8.68
N GLY A 534 -19.79 2.30 8.59
CA GLY A 534 -20.78 1.96 9.62
C GLY A 534 -20.14 1.74 10.99
N TYR A 535 -18.91 1.23 11.03
CA TYR A 535 -18.17 1.03 12.28
C TYR A 535 -17.56 2.31 12.87
N GLN A 536 -17.60 3.42 12.14
CA GLN A 536 -17.08 4.71 12.61
C GLN A 536 -17.82 5.18 13.88
N ASP A 537 -19.13 4.98 13.95
CA ASP A 537 -19.95 5.40 15.10
C ASP A 537 -20.10 4.32 16.18
N ASP A 538 -20.12 3.04 15.77
CA ASP A 538 -20.26 1.87 16.63
C ASP A 538 -19.58 0.66 15.96
N PRO A 539 -18.47 0.12 16.49
CA PRO A 539 -17.95 0.36 17.84
C PRO A 539 -17.07 1.60 18.02
N GLY A 540 -16.75 2.36 16.97
CA GLY A 540 -15.89 3.55 17.09
C GLY A 540 -14.56 3.46 16.33
N LEU A 541 -14.58 2.91 15.12
CA LEU A 541 -13.42 2.76 14.24
C LEU A 541 -12.82 4.13 13.85
N SER A 542 -11.49 4.25 13.91
CA SER A 542 -10.76 5.49 13.56
C SER A 542 -10.08 5.42 12.19
N ALA A 543 -9.79 4.22 11.69
CA ALA A 543 -9.18 4.01 10.40
C ALA A 543 -9.62 2.70 9.76
N ALA A 544 -9.65 2.65 8.43
CA ALA A 544 -9.91 1.44 7.67
C ALA A 544 -9.01 1.41 6.43
N VAL A 545 -8.28 0.30 6.23
CA VAL A 545 -7.30 0.14 5.15
C VAL A 545 -7.74 -0.96 4.20
N TYR A 546 -8.02 -0.60 2.95
CA TYR A 546 -8.38 -1.57 1.91
C TYR A 546 -7.13 -2.20 1.30
N THR A 547 -7.07 -3.53 1.29
CA THR A 547 -6.07 -4.31 0.55
C THR A 547 -6.55 -4.44 -0.89
N GLN A 548 -5.87 -3.98 -1.94
CA GLN A 548 -4.65 -3.17 -2.01
C GLN A 548 -4.67 -2.22 -3.23
N LEU A 549 -3.67 -1.33 -3.39
CA LEU A 549 -3.67 -0.29 -4.44
C LEU A 549 -3.51 -0.88 -5.85
N THR A 550 -2.60 -1.83 -6.02
CA THR A 550 -2.28 -2.48 -7.31
C THR A 550 -2.31 -3.98 -7.15
N ASP A 551 -2.65 -4.69 -8.22
CA ASP A 551 -2.30 -6.10 -8.33
C ASP A 551 -0.79 -6.24 -8.19
N VAL A 552 -0.35 -7.36 -7.64
CA VAL A 552 1.08 -7.67 -7.51
C VAL A 552 1.29 -9.11 -7.90
N GLU A 553 2.05 -9.31 -8.98
CA GLU A 553 2.25 -10.61 -9.59
C GLU A 553 0.93 -11.38 -9.78
N ILE A 554 0.78 -12.53 -9.13
CA ILE A 554 -0.39 -13.40 -9.24
C ILE A 554 -1.54 -13.04 -8.29
N GLU A 555 -1.36 -12.05 -7.42
CA GLU A 555 -2.38 -11.54 -6.52
C GLU A 555 -3.13 -10.35 -7.17
N ASN A 556 -4.32 -10.62 -7.70
CA ASN A 556 -5.14 -9.66 -8.43
C ASN A 556 -6.21 -8.97 -7.59
N SER A 557 -5.87 -8.71 -6.33
CA SER A 557 -6.71 -8.08 -5.30
C SER A 557 -6.64 -6.54 -5.30
N GLY A 558 -5.97 -5.94 -6.29
CA GLY A 558 -5.69 -4.51 -6.36
C GLY A 558 -6.80 -3.66 -6.97
N LEU A 559 -6.83 -2.37 -6.62
CA LEU A 559 -7.68 -1.36 -7.27
C LEU A 559 -7.18 -0.97 -8.67
N MET A 560 -5.94 -1.30 -9.00
CA MET A 560 -5.33 -1.13 -10.32
C MET A 560 -4.67 -2.42 -10.79
N THR A 561 -4.55 -2.61 -12.10
CA THR A 561 -3.71 -3.68 -12.67
C THR A 561 -2.22 -3.48 -12.31
N TYR A 562 -1.43 -4.54 -12.37
CA TYR A 562 -0.02 -4.51 -11.94
C TYR A 562 0.82 -3.52 -12.77
N ASP A 563 0.46 -3.31 -14.03
CA ASP A 563 1.08 -2.32 -14.94
C ASP A 563 0.55 -0.88 -14.78
N ARG A 564 -0.42 -0.65 -13.88
CA ARG A 564 -1.10 0.64 -13.63
C ARG A 564 -1.82 1.22 -14.86
N GLU A 565 -2.27 0.36 -15.78
CA GLU A 565 -3.01 0.80 -16.97
C GLU A 565 -4.52 0.88 -16.74
N ILE A 566 -5.08 0.02 -15.89
CA ILE A 566 -6.52 -0.01 -15.61
C ILE A 566 -6.78 0.21 -14.13
N VAL A 567 -7.61 1.20 -13.81
CA VAL A 567 -8.29 1.34 -12.51
C VAL A 567 -9.56 0.50 -12.56
N LYS A 568 -9.69 -0.46 -11.64
CA LYS A 568 -10.73 -1.49 -11.63
C LYS A 568 -12.14 -0.96 -11.32
N PRO A 569 -12.37 -0.20 -10.24
CA PRO A 569 -13.67 0.43 -9.99
C PRO A 569 -13.87 1.68 -10.85
N ASP A 570 -15.12 2.05 -11.09
CA ASP A 570 -15.44 3.40 -11.57
C ASP A 570 -14.93 4.44 -10.55
N LEU A 571 -14.24 5.47 -11.06
CA LEU A 571 -13.59 6.49 -10.24
C LEU A 571 -14.59 7.24 -9.36
N HIS A 572 -15.77 7.56 -9.88
CA HIS A 572 -16.77 8.31 -9.12
C HIS A 572 -17.36 7.44 -8.00
N ILE A 573 -17.65 6.17 -8.27
CA ILE A 573 -18.09 5.21 -7.25
C ILE A 573 -17.04 5.07 -6.15
N ALA A 574 -15.76 4.92 -6.52
CA ALA A 574 -14.68 4.80 -5.54
C ALA A 574 -14.53 6.07 -4.68
N GLN A 575 -14.61 7.26 -5.29
CA GLN A 575 -14.55 8.54 -4.58
C GLN A 575 -15.68 8.70 -3.57
N LEU A 576 -16.91 8.39 -3.97
CA LEU A 576 -18.08 8.43 -3.09
C LEU A 576 -17.90 7.45 -1.92
N ALA A 577 -17.53 6.21 -2.21
CA ALA A 577 -17.29 5.18 -1.20
C ALA A 577 -16.19 5.59 -0.20
N ASN A 578 -15.07 6.13 -0.68
CA ASN A 578 -13.97 6.55 0.18
C ASN A 578 -14.24 7.82 0.98
N ARG A 579 -15.26 8.61 0.63
CA ARG A 579 -15.73 9.75 1.43
C ARG A 579 -16.85 9.41 2.38
N GLY A 580 -17.30 8.15 2.40
CA GLY A 580 -18.45 7.72 3.18
C GLY A 580 -19.78 8.20 2.60
N GLU A 581 -19.77 8.63 1.34
CA GLU A 581 -20.93 9.16 0.62
C GLU A 581 -21.63 8.01 -0.12
N PHE A 582 -22.40 7.19 0.60
CA PHE A 582 -23.14 6.10 -0.03
C PHE A 582 -24.46 6.62 -0.59
N PRO A 583 -24.89 6.19 -1.80
CA PRO A 583 -26.26 6.38 -2.22
C PRO A 583 -27.13 5.82 -1.10
N THR A 584 -28.07 6.60 -0.55
CA THR A 584 -28.97 6.11 0.48
C THR A 584 -29.58 4.81 -0.03
N GLU A 585 -29.24 3.68 0.61
CA GLU A 585 -29.96 2.45 0.33
C GLU A 585 -31.44 2.77 0.55
N PRO A 586 -32.33 2.44 -0.40
CA PRO A 586 -33.74 2.65 -0.19
C PRO A 586 -34.07 1.89 1.08
N LYS A 587 -34.51 2.58 2.14
CA LYS A 587 -34.92 1.92 3.37
C LYS A 587 -35.96 0.88 3.01
N VAL A 588 -35.67 -0.40 3.19
CA VAL A 588 -36.64 -1.47 2.90
C VAL A 588 -37.46 -1.76 4.15
N THR A 589 -38.74 -2.05 3.97
CA THR A 589 -39.64 -2.52 5.04
C THR A 589 -39.97 -3.98 4.76
N ASP A 590 -39.78 -4.84 5.76
CA ASP A 590 -40.18 -6.24 5.66
C ASP A 590 -41.70 -6.36 5.62
N ILE A 591 -42.20 -6.96 4.54
CA ILE A 591 -43.61 -7.34 4.38
C ILE A 591 -43.79 -8.79 4.81
N VAL A 592 -42.84 -9.65 4.44
CA VAL A 592 -42.67 -11.01 4.93
C VAL A 592 -41.20 -11.17 5.29
N ALA A 593 -40.90 -11.29 6.58
CA ALA A 593 -39.52 -11.43 7.04
C ALA A 593 -38.87 -12.72 6.51
N THR A 594 -37.57 -12.62 6.24
CA THR A 594 -36.64 -13.75 6.09
C THR A 594 -36.37 -14.37 7.46
N SER A 595 -35.60 -15.44 7.47
CA SER A 595 -35.09 -16.15 8.65
C SER A 595 -33.78 -15.59 9.18
N GLU A 596 -33.33 -14.44 8.66
CA GLU A 596 -32.09 -13.76 9.07
C GLU A 596 -32.11 -13.39 10.56
N THR A 597 -33.26 -12.93 11.07
CA THR A 597 -33.41 -12.53 12.48
C THR A 597 -34.21 -13.54 13.30
N HIS A 598 -35.18 -14.23 12.69
CA HIS A 598 -36.07 -15.18 13.38
C HIS A 598 -36.41 -16.36 12.46
N PRO A 599 -36.23 -17.63 12.89
CA PRO A 599 -36.50 -18.79 12.04
C PRO A 599 -37.95 -18.81 11.50
N ALA A 600 -38.11 -18.99 10.19
CA ALA A 600 -39.41 -19.17 9.56
C ALA A 600 -39.63 -20.62 9.12
N GLU A 601 -40.76 -21.22 9.50
CA GLU A 601 -41.11 -22.60 9.12
C GLU A 601 -41.53 -22.71 7.66
N TRP A 602 -40.99 -23.73 6.97
CA TRP A 602 -41.32 -24.09 5.60
C TRP A 602 -41.68 -25.56 5.48
N ARG A 603 -42.64 -25.87 4.61
CA ARG A 603 -42.85 -27.23 4.10
C ARG A 603 -41.90 -27.45 2.93
N TYR A 604 -41.18 -28.56 2.90
CA TYR A 604 -40.19 -28.81 1.87
C TYR A 604 -40.04 -30.29 1.47
N THR A 605 -39.52 -30.50 0.27
CA THR A 605 -39.05 -31.79 -0.23
C THR A 605 -37.75 -31.59 -1.02
N THR A 606 -36.97 -32.65 -1.21
CA THR A 606 -35.67 -32.63 -1.92
C THR A 606 -35.67 -33.63 -3.07
N THR A 607 -34.56 -33.71 -3.80
CA THR A 607 -34.43 -34.53 -5.02
C THR A 607 -34.71 -36.03 -4.83
N ASP A 608 -34.55 -36.57 -3.62
CA ASP A 608 -34.96 -37.95 -3.30
C ASP A 608 -36.47 -38.18 -3.47
N HIS A 609 -37.26 -37.12 -3.32
CA HIS A 609 -38.72 -37.10 -3.46
C HIS A 609 -39.15 -35.81 -4.18
N PRO A 610 -38.90 -35.69 -5.50
CA PRO A 610 -39.04 -34.43 -6.21
C PRO A 610 -40.48 -33.95 -6.21
N ALA A 611 -40.65 -32.63 -6.21
CA ALA A 611 -41.97 -32.02 -6.19
C ALA A 611 -42.76 -32.32 -7.49
N PRO A 612 -44.06 -32.64 -7.41
CA PRO A 612 -44.91 -32.77 -8.60
C PRO A 612 -44.98 -31.47 -9.40
N ALA A 613 -45.23 -31.52 -10.71
CA ALA A 613 -45.19 -30.34 -11.59
C ALA A 613 -46.10 -29.16 -11.17
N ASN A 614 -47.08 -29.38 -10.30
CA ASN A 614 -48.02 -28.36 -9.80
C ASN A 614 -47.78 -27.98 -8.32
N TRP A 615 -46.62 -28.31 -7.73
CA TRP A 615 -46.33 -28.11 -6.30
C TRP A 615 -46.45 -26.65 -5.81
N PHE A 616 -46.22 -25.69 -6.70
CA PHE A 616 -46.32 -24.26 -6.43
C PHE A 616 -47.77 -23.73 -6.41
N ALA A 617 -48.76 -24.56 -6.78
CA ALA A 617 -50.16 -24.15 -6.83
C ALA A 617 -50.74 -23.88 -5.42
N PRO A 618 -51.71 -22.95 -5.27
CA PRO A 618 -52.30 -22.64 -3.96
C PRO A 618 -53.01 -23.81 -3.28
N ASP A 619 -53.63 -24.70 -4.07
CA ASP A 619 -54.44 -25.84 -3.64
C ASP A 619 -53.64 -27.16 -3.57
N PHE A 620 -52.34 -27.12 -3.81
CA PHE A 620 -51.46 -28.28 -3.66
C PHE A 620 -51.45 -28.78 -2.21
N ASP A 621 -51.63 -30.09 -2.03
CA ASP A 621 -51.56 -30.77 -0.73
C ASP A 621 -50.11 -31.17 -0.42
N ASP A 622 -49.50 -30.45 0.52
CA ASP A 622 -48.13 -30.67 1.01
C ASP A 622 -48.09 -31.38 2.37
N ALA A 623 -49.19 -32.00 2.81
CA ALA A 623 -49.21 -32.69 4.10
C ALA A 623 -48.16 -33.81 4.21
N GLY A 624 -47.75 -34.38 3.06
CA GLY A 624 -46.68 -35.38 2.97
C GLY A 624 -45.25 -34.79 2.98
N TRP A 625 -45.09 -33.46 2.94
CA TRP A 625 -43.78 -32.80 2.94
C TRP A 625 -43.24 -32.63 4.35
N LYS A 626 -41.90 -32.63 4.47
CA LYS A 626 -41.20 -32.33 5.72
C LYS A 626 -41.45 -30.88 6.12
N SER A 627 -41.38 -30.57 7.42
CA SER A 627 -41.45 -29.19 7.93
C SER A 627 -40.18 -28.90 8.71
N ALA A 628 -39.54 -27.77 8.42
CA ALA A 628 -38.37 -27.31 9.14
C ALA A 628 -38.15 -25.79 8.93
N PRO A 629 -37.40 -25.12 9.82
CA PRO A 629 -37.13 -23.70 9.69
C PRO A 629 -36.03 -23.39 8.67
N ALA A 630 -36.24 -22.36 7.85
CA ALA A 630 -35.18 -21.73 7.06
C ALA A 630 -34.23 -20.92 7.98
N PRO A 631 -32.99 -20.57 7.56
CA PRO A 631 -32.39 -20.91 6.27
C PRO A 631 -32.11 -22.40 6.15
N PHE A 632 -32.16 -22.93 4.92
CA PHE A 632 -31.73 -24.29 4.60
C PHE A 632 -30.33 -24.25 4.02
N GLY A 633 -29.42 -25.11 4.46
CA GLY A 633 -28.06 -25.13 3.92
C GLY A 633 -27.11 -26.14 4.52
N ASN A 634 -25.82 -26.05 4.22
CA ASN A 634 -24.80 -26.98 4.70
C ASN A 634 -23.60 -26.30 5.40
N GLY A 635 -23.67 -24.98 5.61
CA GLY A 635 -22.66 -24.17 6.31
C GLY A 635 -22.79 -24.11 7.84
N GLY A 636 -22.44 -22.98 8.45
CA GLY A 636 -22.62 -22.71 9.89
C GLY A 636 -23.76 -21.76 10.26
N ALA A 637 -24.51 -21.24 9.26
CA ALA A 637 -25.50 -20.17 9.43
C ALA A 637 -26.96 -20.58 9.15
N GLN A 638 -27.20 -21.86 8.84
CA GLN A 638 -28.52 -22.42 8.55
C GLN A 638 -29.22 -22.94 9.81
N ASN A 639 -30.55 -22.96 9.78
CA ASN A 639 -31.36 -23.61 10.81
C ASN A 639 -31.68 -25.07 10.44
N THR A 640 -31.79 -25.37 9.14
CA THR A 640 -32.05 -26.73 8.64
C THR A 640 -30.95 -27.20 7.70
N LYS A 641 -30.45 -28.42 7.92
CA LYS A 641 -29.44 -29.00 7.03
C LYS A 641 -30.05 -29.42 5.70
N TRP A 642 -29.47 -28.95 4.60
CA TRP A 642 -29.70 -29.39 3.23
C TRP A 642 -28.33 -29.63 2.59
N SER A 643 -27.97 -30.90 2.43
CA SER A 643 -26.60 -31.33 2.05
C SER A 643 -26.54 -32.22 0.81
N ASP A 644 -27.63 -32.33 0.06
CA ASP A 644 -27.71 -33.20 -1.11
C ASP A 644 -26.97 -32.56 -2.30
N THR A 645 -26.03 -33.28 -2.93
CA THR A 645 -25.28 -32.80 -4.10
C THR A 645 -25.09 -33.92 -5.13
N PRO A 646 -25.62 -33.78 -6.37
CA PRO A 646 -26.58 -32.76 -6.78
C PRO A 646 -27.92 -32.96 -6.05
N GLY A 647 -28.67 -31.90 -5.76
CA GLY A 647 -29.92 -32.05 -5.03
C GLY A 647 -30.73 -30.78 -4.84
N ASP A 648 -31.70 -30.56 -5.70
CA ASP A 648 -32.70 -29.50 -5.62
C ASP A 648 -33.54 -29.58 -4.34
N ILE A 649 -34.01 -28.41 -3.89
CA ILE A 649 -34.99 -28.24 -2.82
C ILE A 649 -36.20 -27.47 -3.35
N TRP A 650 -37.39 -27.97 -3.00
CA TRP A 650 -38.66 -27.29 -3.22
C TRP A 650 -39.28 -26.99 -1.87
N MET A 651 -39.63 -25.75 -1.62
CA MET A 651 -40.20 -25.32 -0.36
C MET A 651 -41.39 -24.40 -0.55
N ARG A 652 -42.38 -24.49 0.34
CA ARG A 652 -43.53 -23.60 0.35
C ARG A 652 -43.98 -23.28 1.76
N ARG A 653 -44.56 -22.10 1.94
CA ARG A 653 -45.22 -21.69 3.17
C ARG A 653 -46.42 -20.82 2.86
N THR A 654 -47.34 -20.78 3.80
CA THR A 654 -48.40 -19.78 3.80
C THR A 654 -47.89 -18.49 4.44
N VAL A 655 -48.19 -17.35 3.82
CA VAL A 655 -47.95 -16.02 4.38
C VAL A 655 -49.27 -15.23 4.42
N THR A 656 -49.40 -14.32 5.38
CA THR A 656 -50.55 -13.40 5.45
C THR A 656 -50.09 -12.01 5.06
N LEU A 657 -50.70 -11.45 4.02
CA LEU A 657 -50.35 -10.13 3.48
C LEU A 657 -51.47 -9.12 3.73
N PRO A 658 -51.16 -7.86 4.08
CA PRO A 658 -52.17 -6.82 4.25
C PRO A 658 -52.87 -6.47 2.93
N ALA A 659 -54.05 -5.86 3.02
CA ALA A 659 -54.79 -5.40 1.84
C ALA A 659 -54.12 -4.20 1.16
N ASP A 660 -53.41 -3.39 1.93
CA ASP A 660 -52.70 -2.20 1.45
C ASP A 660 -51.20 -2.49 1.39
N LEU A 661 -50.70 -2.77 0.18
CA LEU A 661 -49.31 -3.12 -0.09
C LEU A 661 -48.63 -2.01 -0.91
N PRO A 662 -47.39 -1.60 -0.58
CA PRO A 662 -46.65 -0.59 -1.33
C PRO A 662 -46.54 -0.89 -2.82
N ALA A 663 -46.56 0.11 -3.70
CA ALA A 663 -46.62 -0.09 -5.16
C ALA A 663 -45.46 -0.95 -5.72
N THR A 664 -44.30 -0.92 -5.08
CA THR A 664 -43.14 -1.75 -5.43
C THR A 664 -42.93 -2.79 -4.33
N LEU A 665 -42.81 -4.06 -4.73
CA LEU A 665 -42.40 -5.16 -3.88
C LEU A 665 -41.22 -5.88 -4.53
N MET A 666 -40.31 -6.39 -3.70
CA MET A 666 -39.19 -7.21 -4.09
C MET A 666 -39.12 -8.42 -3.16
N PHE A 667 -38.34 -9.43 -3.54
CA PHE A 667 -37.94 -10.50 -2.63
C PHE A 667 -36.62 -10.14 -1.96
N SER A 668 -36.46 -10.48 -0.68
CA SER A 668 -35.14 -10.58 -0.06
C SER A 668 -34.75 -12.05 -0.11
N ALA A 669 -33.67 -12.40 -0.81
CA ALA A 669 -33.30 -13.78 -1.04
C ALA A 669 -31.80 -14.01 -0.83
N TYR A 670 -31.46 -15.09 -0.12
CA TYR A 670 -30.11 -15.65 -0.08
C TYR A 670 -30.24 -17.07 -0.63
N TYR A 671 -29.60 -17.33 -1.76
CA TYR A 671 -29.75 -18.58 -2.49
C TYR A 671 -28.41 -19.07 -3.05
N ASP A 672 -28.29 -20.39 -3.22
CA ASP A 672 -27.15 -21.07 -3.81
C ASP A 672 -27.61 -21.83 -5.06
N GLU A 673 -27.08 -21.44 -6.22
CA GLU A 673 -27.52 -21.86 -7.57
C GLU A 673 -28.91 -21.34 -8.00
N ASP A 674 -29.33 -21.70 -9.21
CA ASP A 674 -30.53 -21.14 -9.85
C ASP A 674 -31.78 -21.26 -8.97
N MET A 675 -32.45 -20.14 -8.71
CA MET A 675 -33.65 -20.01 -7.87
C MET A 675 -34.87 -19.55 -8.68
N GLU A 676 -36.03 -20.12 -8.37
CA GLU A 676 -37.34 -19.67 -8.84
C GLU A 676 -38.28 -19.43 -7.66
N ILE A 677 -39.02 -18.31 -7.67
CA ILE A 677 -39.98 -17.94 -6.64
C ILE A 677 -41.37 -17.81 -7.28
N TYR A 678 -42.36 -18.41 -6.64
CA TYR A 678 -43.76 -18.43 -7.06
C TYR A 678 -44.66 -17.82 -5.97
N ILE A 679 -45.65 -17.03 -6.38
CA ILE A 679 -46.73 -16.57 -5.52
C ILE A 679 -48.06 -17.06 -6.09
N ASN A 680 -48.82 -17.77 -5.27
CA ASN A 680 -50.13 -18.33 -5.64
C ASN A 680 -50.12 -19.06 -7.00
N GLY A 681 -49.04 -19.80 -7.26
CA GLY A 681 -48.84 -20.56 -8.50
C GLY A 681 -48.37 -19.77 -9.72
N VAL A 682 -48.06 -18.48 -9.57
CA VAL A 682 -47.50 -17.63 -10.64
C VAL A 682 -46.01 -17.41 -10.40
N LEU A 683 -45.18 -17.62 -11.42
CA LEU A 683 -43.74 -17.32 -11.36
C LEU A 683 -43.53 -15.82 -11.11
N ALA A 684 -43.04 -15.51 -9.92
CA ALA A 684 -42.93 -14.16 -9.37
C ALA A 684 -41.51 -13.61 -9.45
N ALA A 685 -40.49 -14.46 -9.49
CA ALA A 685 -39.10 -14.10 -9.77
C ALA A 685 -38.28 -15.35 -10.16
N SER A 686 -37.16 -15.13 -10.85
CA SER A 686 -36.10 -16.13 -11.00
C SER A 686 -34.74 -15.46 -11.00
N ALA A 687 -33.72 -16.15 -10.50
CA ALA A 687 -32.36 -15.63 -10.43
C ALA A 687 -31.36 -16.77 -10.63
N PRO A 688 -30.39 -16.64 -11.57
CA PRO A 688 -29.37 -17.65 -11.80
C PRO A 688 -28.20 -17.50 -10.82
N GLY A 689 -27.38 -18.55 -10.70
CA GLY A 689 -26.14 -18.54 -9.91
C GLY A 689 -26.38 -18.47 -8.40
N PHE A 690 -25.44 -17.94 -7.61
CA PHE A 690 -25.55 -17.91 -6.14
C PHE A 690 -25.30 -16.51 -5.57
N THR A 691 -25.68 -16.29 -4.30
CA THR A 691 -25.30 -15.12 -3.51
C THR A 691 -24.55 -15.53 -2.24
N SER A 692 -23.84 -14.59 -1.62
CA SER A 692 -23.15 -14.80 -0.34
C SER A 692 -23.82 -14.05 0.83
N ASP A 693 -24.91 -13.34 0.55
CA ASP A 693 -25.74 -12.59 1.50
C ASP A 693 -27.16 -12.43 0.90
N TYR A 694 -28.08 -11.86 1.69
CA TYR A 694 -29.42 -11.49 1.22
C TYR A 694 -29.35 -10.38 0.19
N VAL A 695 -30.01 -10.58 -0.95
CA VAL A 695 -30.12 -9.59 -2.03
C VAL A 695 -31.59 -9.29 -2.36
N ALA A 696 -31.85 -8.09 -2.84
CA ALA A 696 -33.16 -7.71 -3.38
C ALA A 696 -33.35 -8.28 -4.79
N VAL A 697 -34.32 -9.16 -4.98
CA VAL A 697 -34.71 -9.73 -6.29
C VAL A 697 -36.04 -9.10 -6.74
N PRO A 698 -36.10 -8.42 -7.90
CA PRO A 698 -37.32 -7.79 -8.37
C PRO A 698 -38.49 -8.78 -8.55
N MET A 699 -39.66 -8.42 -8.04
CA MET A 699 -40.90 -9.16 -8.29
C MET A 699 -41.48 -8.79 -9.66
N THR A 700 -41.90 -9.79 -10.44
CA THR A 700 -42.57 -9.57 -11.72
C THR A 700 -43.96 -8.96 -11.54
N ASP A 701 -44.44 -8.22 -12.54
CA ASP A 701 -45.82 -7.69 -12.55
C ASP A 701 -46.87 -8.79 -12.41
N ALA A 702 -46.59 -9.98 -12.96
CA ALA A 702 -47.47 -11.14 -12.87
C ALA A 702 -47.51 -11.69 -11.44
N GLY A 703 -46.36 -11.87 -10.80
CA GLY A 703 -46.27 -12.27 -9.39
C GLY A 703 -46.94 -11.25 -8.46
N ARG A 704 -46.77 -9.96 -8.75
CA ARG A 704 -47.43 -8.89 -7.99
C ARG A 704 -48.95 -8.96 -8.09
N LYS A 705 -49.50 -9.17 -9.29
CA LYS A 705 -50.94 -9.31 -9.52
C LYS A 705 -51.52 -10.60 -8.93
N ALA A 706 -50.69 -11.61 -8.68
CA ALA A 706 -51.10 -12.85 -8.06
C ALA A 706 -51.35 -12.73 -6.55
N ILE A 707 -50.81 -11.68 -5.90
CA ILE A 707 -51.02 -11.43 -4.46
C ILE A 707 -52.47 -11.05 -4.19
N VAL A 708 -53.07 -11.70 -3.20
CA VAL A 708 -54.41 -11.37 -2.67
C VAL A 708 -54.32 -10.90 -1.22
N PRO A 709 -55.23 -10.03 -0.74
CA PRO A 709 -55.31 -9.71 0.68
C PRO A 709 -55.53 -10.96 1.53
N GLY A 710 -54.80 -11.09 2.64
CA GLY A 710 -54.88 -12.25 3.52
C GLY A 710 -53.92 -13.38 3.12
N LYS A 711 -54.44 -14.61 3.04
CA LYS A 711 -53.63 -15.83 2.91
C LYS A 711 -53.07 -15.98 1.48
N ASN A 712 -51.76 -16.13 1.35
CA ASN A 712 -51.05 -16.40 0.10
C ASN A 712 -50.10 -17.58 0.27
N VAL A 713 -49.80 -18.28 -0.82
CA VAL A 713 -48.76 -19.32 -0.87
C VAL A 713 -47.51 -18.72 -1.51
N LEU A 714 -46.41 -18.74 -0.77
CA LEU A 714 -45.06 -18.46 -1.25
C LEU A 714 -44.33 -19.78 -1.45
N ALA A 715 -43.86 -20.02 -2.65
CA ALA A 715 -43.21 -21.27 -3.06
C ALA A 715 -41.86 -20.95 -3.72
N VAL A 716 -40.81 -21.70 -3.39
CA VAL A 716 -39.44 -21.47 -3.85
C VAL A 716 -38.81 -22.79 -4.28
N HIS A 717 -38.19 -22.80 -5.46
CA HIS A 717 -37.31 -23.86 -5.92
C HIS A 717 -35.89 -23.30 -5.98
N CYS A 718 -34.93 -24.08 -5.49
CA CYS A 718 -33.51 -23.76 -5.58
C CYS A 718 -32.78 -25.01 -6.08
N GLY A 719 -32.01 -24.86 -7.16
CA GLY A 719 -31.16 -25.91 -7.68
C GLY A 719 -29.95 -26.16 -6.77
N GLN A 720 -29.27 -27.30 -6.95
CA GLN A 720 -27.95 -27.51 -6.35
C GLN A 720 -27.08 -28.38 -7.25
N LYS A 721 -26.03 -27.78 -7.81
CA LYS A 721 -25.10 -28.43 -8.76
C LYS A 721 -23.72 -28.67 -8.15
N GLY A 722 -23.41 -28.07 -7.00
CA GLY A 722 -22.19 -28.16 -6.18
C GLY A 722 -21.94 -26.83 -5.45
N GLY A 723 -21.50 -26.82 -4.18
CA GLY A 723 -21.28 -25.55 -3.46
C GLY A 723 -21.66 -25.55 -1.98
N GLY A 724 -21.95 -24.36 -1.44
CA GLY A 724 -22.14 -24.07 -0.01
C GLY A 724 -23.53 -24.39 0.55
N GLN A 725 -24.52 -24.61 -0.34
CA GLN A 725 -25.94 -24.88 -0.08
C GLN A 725 -26.56 -23.83 0.84
N PHE A 726 -27.37 -22.92 0.28
CA PHE A 726 -28.14 -21.97 1.07
C PHE A 726 -29.44 -21.60 0.35
N ILE A 727 -30.56 -21.52 1.07
CA ILE A 727 -31.79 -20.90 0.56
C ILE A 727 -32.64 -20.33 1.70
N ASP A 728 -33.01 -19.06 1.56
CA ASP A 728 -34.06 -18.38 2.33
C ASP A 728 -34.65 -17.19 1.55
N VAL A 729 -35.95 -16.94 1.73
CA VAL A 729 -36.70 -15.93 0.95
C VAL A 729 -37.76 -15.22 1.80
N GLY A 730 -37.79 -13.90 1.69
CA GLY A 730 -38.81 -13.00 2.23
C GLY A 730 -39.35 -12.03 1.18
N ILE A 731 -40.29 -11.16 1.56
CA ILE A 731 -40.85 -10.09 0.72
C ILE A 731 -40.59 -8.75 1.40
N ILE A 732 -40.04 -7.80 0.64
CA ILE A 732 -39.69 -6.46 1.11
C ILE A 732 -40.33 -5.39 0.24
N ALA A 733 -40.52 -4.20 0.82
CA ALA A 733 -40.96 -3.00 0.12
C ALA A 733 -39.91 -1.89 0.26
N PRO A 734 -39.33 -1.37 -0.83
CA PRO A 734 -38.48 -0.19 -0.75
C PRO A 734 -39.32 1.03 -0.35
N GLN A 735 -38.88 1.81 0.64
CA GLN A 735 -39.47 3.10 0.99
C GLN A 735 -39.25 4.05 -0.18
N SER A 736 -40.34 4.68 -0.62
CA SER A 736 -40.23 5.83 -1.51
C SER A 736 -39.56 6.96 -0.75
N SER A 737 -38.42 7.43 -1.25
CA SER A 737 -37.87 8.70 -0.78
C SER A 737 -38.94 9.78 -0.98
N PRO A 738 -39.24 10.63 0.01
CA PRO A 738 -40.06 11.81 -0.26
C PRO A 738 -39.37 12.59 -1.37
N SER A 739 -40.12 12.87 -2.44
CA SER A 739 -39.65 13.66 -3.56
C SER A 739 -39.06 14.96 -3.02
N VAL A 740 -37.74 15.12 -3.09
CA VAL A 740 -37.10 16.40 -2.86
C VAL A 740 -37.51 17.29 -4.04
N HIS A 741 -38.53 18.11 -3.81
CA HIS A 741 -38.85 19.19 -4.73
C HIS A 741 -37.69 20.19 -4.71
N LYS A 742 -36.91 20.15 -5.81
CA LYS A 742 -35.99 21.16 -6.38
C LYS A 742 -34.95 21.80 -5.47
#